data_AF-A0A2W7SC49-F1
#
_entry.id   AF-A0A2W7SC49-F1
#
_cell.length_a   1.000
_cell.length_b   1.000
_cell.length_c   1.000
_cell.angle_alpha   90.00
_cell.angle_beta   90.00
_cell.angle_gamma   90.00
#
_symmetry.space_group_name_H-M   'P 1'
#
loop_
_entity.id
_entity.type
_entity.pdbx_description
1 polymer ?
#
loop_
_entity_poly.entity_id
_entity_poly.type
_entity_poly.pdbx_seq_one_letter_code
_entity_poly.pdbx_strand_id
1 'polypeptide(L)'
;MKKLSSFITPPPRSIRETNAVKIICFYILFSMVGFLFGCRKYDSLPNIKSPNYAQLQQQFFNTNTTNDTVIKKLAADIRRQDSMFHFLPDFITKNGIPRWDKVIYSSNHSNSGNQLSTYGVNAAGSLTKHSQSSTNEGSQGIFFIPLQAQNANTIQSYIVAYKHNDNLYTYRLYNRDSLNAIQPKTVEAKNNLLNTQAMFGYFEKEINNQKVLEVKTPIEGKIRDVAVVFNASKQTNTKSTQSSKGTMVAGGCEMSIEVTISYSFEVTLDGNTVYFTESYSVTLTIIIDCTGGGSCSCATPRDNIIDGVGGNGNTNGNWWDYGTGYPYFPWNPSGISGGSGPYEPDWSWWWTGFGGGGGGATPLQNFVTTLSPSQTYFWNDPNNFFIVSTLTNRLNQSNYSLEEQDFVRWAIDYLSNNPSVNFQDFYNQFLSPDEGLDESSDLSFWDVPNNTFPPQNLPAWSSFESAYPKRSDPLYDSPAKLYASIGGAVLTKVGPNSTANTCAARVSKALNYSGVNIPHIPNQTYQGSDGKYYFLGAENLNRWMRKTFGCANPNTAIGEYYNANSVHYNASQAGTKGANLPSLLTGIKGIYSMVSSNYNWATGHADILFPNATCDPNGGCHFDGPIRYIDVWKLQ
;
A
#
# COMPACT_ATOMS: atom_id res chain seq x y z
N MET A 1 9.41 91.83 57.70
CA MET A 1 8.15 91.22 58.21
C MET A 1 7.24 90.88 57.04
N LYS A 2 6.60 89.69 57.10
CA LYS A 2 5.65 89.06 56.14
C LYS A 2 6.27 88.38 54.92
N LYS A 3 5.80 87.23 54.42
CA LYS A 3 5.16 85.99 54.92
C LYS A 3 5.20 85.04 53.70
N LEU A 4 5.46 83.75 53.91
CA LEU A 4 5.47 82.70 52.87
C LEU A 4 4.14 82.59 52.08
N SER A 5 4.25 82.27 50.79
CA SER A 5 3.26 81.48 50.03
C SER A 5 3.96 80.60 48.99
N SER A 6 3.92 79.29 49.21
CA SER A 6 4.45 78.23 48.35
C SER A 6 3.47 77.90 47.22
N PHE A 7 3.93 77.94 45.96
CA PHE A 7 3.26 77.32 44.81
C PHE A 7 3.93 75.98 44.50
N ILE A 8 3.17 74.90 44.57
CA ILE A 8 3.53 73.56 44.06
C ILE A 8 2.82 73.40 42.73
N THR A 9 3.56 73.28 41.63
CA THR A 9 3.04 72.83 40.33
C THR A 9 3.19 71.31 40.19
N PRO A 10 2.19 70.57 39.71
CA PRO A 10 2.31 69.13 39.49
C PRO A 10 3.22 68.80 38.29
N PRO A 11 3.92 67.65 38.31
CA PRO A 11 4.81 67.26 37.23
C PRO A 11 4.03 66.80 35.96
N PRO A 12 4.66 66.90 34.77
CA PRO A 12 4.01 66.59 33.51
C PRO A 12 3.68 65.09 33.40
N ARG A 13 2.46 64.78 32.97
CA ARG A 13 2.01 63.41 32.68
C ARG A 13 2.90 62.79 31.60
N SER A 14 3.38 61.59 31.86
CA SER A 14 4.31 60.89 30.97
C SER A 14 3.63 60.48 29.66
N ILE A 15 4.36 60.69 28.55
CA ILE A 15 3.98 60.38 27.16
C ILE A 15 3.64 58.88 26.96
N ARG A 16 3.90 58.01 27.95
CA ARG A 16 3.63 56.57 27.86
C ARG A 16 2.15 56.20 27.91
N GLU A 17 1.28 56.99 28.52
CA GLU A 17 -0.15 56.63 28.62
C GLU A 17 -0.91 56.85 27.31
N THR A 18 -0.49 57.83 26.48
CA THR A 18 -1.17 58.13 25.21
C THR A 18 -0.95 57.10 24.10
N ASN A 19 0.13 56.31 24.16
CA ASN A 19 0.41 55.30 23.14
C ASN A 19 -0.31 53.97 23.42
N ALA A 20 -0.51 53.61 24.68
CA ALA A 20 -1.23 52.39 25.05
C ALA A 20 -2.72 52.46 24.63
N VAL A 21 -3.37 53.61 24.85
CA VAL A 21 -4.78 53.82 24.45
C VAL A 21 -4.94 53.78 22.93
N LYS A 22 -3.99 54.34 22.17
CA LYS A 22 -4.02 54.29 20.69
C LYS A 22 -3.85 52.86 20.16
N ILE A 23 -2.98 52.06 20.74
CA ILE A 23 -2.77 50.67 20.33
C ILE A 23 -4.01 49.81 20.65
N ILE A 24 -4.61 49.99 21.83
CA ILE A 24 -5.83 49.25 22.21
C ILE A 24 -7.01 49.62 21.30
N CYS A 25 -7.21 50.91 21.01
CA CYS A 25 -8.24 51.34 20.07
C CYS A 25 -8.01 50.81 18.65
N PHE A 26 -6.76 50.68 18.20
CA PHE A 26 -6.44 50.11 16.90
C PHE A 26 -6.76 48.61 16.82
N TYR A 27 -6.46 47.85 17.89
CA TYR A 27 -6.81 46.43 17.96
C TYR A 27 -8.33 46.18 18.01
N ILE A 28 -9.08 47.01 18.76
CA ILE A 28 -10.54 46.91 18.82
C ILE A 28 -11.18 47.25 17.47
N LEU A 29 -10.66 48.27 16.78
CA LEU A 29 -11.13 48.63 15.43
C LEU A 29 -10.83 47.51 14.43
N PHE A 30 -9.63 46.91 14.49
CA PHE A 30 -9.24 45.81 13.61
C PHE A 30 -10.02 44.53 13.89
N SER A 31 -10.34 44.23 15.16
CA SER A 31 -11.20 43.08 15.51
C SER A 31 -12.64 43.29 15.07
N MET A 32 -13.18 44.51 15.16
CA MET A 32 -14.53 44.82 14.68
C MET A 32 -14.63 44.77 13.15
N VAL A 33 -13.60 45.23 12.43
CA VAL A 33 -13.52 45.07 10.97
C VAL A 33 -13.41 43.59 10.59
N GLY A 34 -12.63 42.78 11.31
CA GLY A 34 -12.57 41.32 11.10
C GLY A 34 -13.92 40.62 11.32
N PHE A 35 -14.72 41.07 12.29
CA PHE A 35 -16.07 40.54 12.54
C PHE A 35 -17.10 40.99 11.50
N LEU A 36 -17.01 42.21 10.98
CA LEU A 36 -17.94 42.72 9.96
C LEU A 36 -17.67 42.13 8.56
N PHE A 37 -16.46 41.67 8.27
CA PHE A 37 -16.12 40.95 7.04
C PHE A 37 -16.16 39.41 7.17
N GLY A 38 -16.32 38.87 8.38
CA GLY A 38 -16.38 37.42 8.66
C GLY A 38 -17.71 36.72 8.34
N CYS A 39 -18.76 37.47 7.99
CA CYS A 39 -20.09 36.93 7.71
C CYS A 39 -20.59 37.22 6.28
N ARG A 40 -19.73 37.05 5.26
CA ARG A 40 -20.21 36.73 3.91
C ARG A 40 -19.79 35.32 3.55
N LYS A 41 -20.68 34.37 3.85
CA LYS A 41 -20.66 33.05 3.24
C LYS A 41 -20.57 33.19 1.73
N TYR A 42 -19.62 32.49 1.17
CA TYR A 42 -19.48 32.24 -0.25
C TYR A 42 -20.59 31.26 -0.67
N ASP A 43 -21.84 31.74 -0.74
CA ASP A 43 -22.93 31.03 -1.41
C ASP A 43 -22.81 31.25 -2.92
N SER A 44 -21.78 30.64 -3.51
CA SER A 44 -21.81 30.17 -4.88
C SER A 44 -20.53 29.36 -5.09
N LEU A 45 -20.64 28.03 -4.98
CA LEU A 45 -19.82 27.17 -5.83
C LEU A 45 -19.88 27.77 -7.24
N PRO A 46 -18.76 27.80 -8.00
CA PRO A 46 -18.79 28.28 -9.38
C PRO A 46 -19.99 27.62 -10.02
N ASN A 47 -20.94 28.44 -10.46
CA ASN A 47 -22.18 27.99 -11.05
C ASN A 47 -21.75 27.26 -12.32
N ILE A 48 -21.52 25.94 -12.20
CA ILE A 48 -21.24 25.05 -13.32
C ILE A 48 -22.55 25.02 -14.07
N LYS A 49 -22.75 26.05 -14.88
CA LYS A 49 -23.83 26.17 -15.84
C LYS A 49 -23.52 25.20 -16.96
N SER A 50 -23.51 23.90 -16.66
CA SER A 50 -23.79 22.94 -17.71
C SER A 50 -25.20 23.30 -18.18
N PRO A 51 -25.36 23.76 -19.43
CA PRO A 51 -26.64 24.25 -19.93
C PRO A 51 -27.74 23.18 -19.88
N ASN A 52 -27.36 21.91 -19.64
CA ASN A 52 -28.23 20.75 -19.59
C ASN A 52 -28.31 20.10 -18.19
N TYR A 53 -27.83 20.74 -17.11
CA TYR A 53 -27.79 20.10 -15.78
C TYR A 53 -29.18 19.64 -15.28
N ALA A 54 -30.21 20.48 -15.44
CA ALA A 54 -31.58 20.12 -15.06
C ALA A 54 -32.10 18.92 -15.86
N GLN A 55 -31.75 18.83 -17.16
CA GLN A 55 -32.08 17.69 -18.00
C GLN A 55 -31.34 16.43 -17.54
N LEU A 56 -30.06 16.54 -17.19
CA LEU A 56 -29.27 15.44 -16.65
C LEU A 56 -29.81 14.95 -15.30
N GLN A 57 -30.22 15.84 -14.39
CA GLN A 57 -30.90 15.47 -13.15
C GLN A 57 -32.21 14.73 -13.41
N GLN A 58 -33.02 15.23 -14.35
CA GLN A 58 -34.28 14.58 -14.73
C GLN A 58 -34.04 13.19 -15.32
N GLN A 59 -33.04 13.03 -16.19
CA GLN A 59 -32.68 11.75 -16.78
C GLN A 59 -32.11 10.77 -15.73
N PHE A 60 -31.14 11.23 -14.94
CA PHE A 60 -30.43 10.41 -13.97
C PHE A 60 -31.33 9.93 -12.83
N PHE A 61 -32.22 10.79 -12.33
CA PHE A 61 -33.13 10.43 -11.25
C PHE A 61 -34.54 10.09 -11.74
N ASN A 62 -34.69 9.65 -12.98
CA ASN A 62 -35.96 9.17 -13.51
C ASN A 62 -36.32 7.80 -12.92
N THR A 63 -36.91 7.79 -11.73
CA THR A 63 -37.38 6.58 -11.07
C THR A 63 -38.80 6.16 -11.48
N ASN A 64 -39.40 6.81 -12.48
CA ASN A 64 -40.76 6.43 -12.96
C ASN A 64 -40.78 5.04 -13.60
N THR A 65 -39.60 4.50 -13.91
CA THR A 65 -39.42 3.15 -14.44
C THR A 65 -39.57 2.05 -13.37
N THR A 66 -39.64 2.41 -12.08
CA THR A 66 -39.85 1.47 -10.98
C THR A 66 -40.97 1.92 -10.03
N ASN A 67 -41.73 0.96 -9.51
CA ASN A 67 -42.73 1.20 -8.47
C ASN A 67 -42.20 0.92 -7.06
N ASP A 68 -40.97 0.41 -6.95
CA ASP A 68 -40.36 0.04 -5.69
C ASP A 68 -40.02 1.27 -4.83
N THR A 69 -40.59 1.34 -3.63
CA THR A 69 -40.42 2.47 -2.71
C THR A 69 -39.02 2.53 -2.10
N VAL A 70 -38.33 1.39 -1.97
CA VAL A 70 -36.96 1.30 -1.45
C VAL A 70 -35.99 1.87 -2.49
N ILE A 71 -36.15 1.53 -3.77
CA ILE A 71 -35.34 2.07 -4.86
C ILE A 71 -35.54 3.58 -4.99
N LYS A 72 -36.78 4.07 -4.87
CA LYS A 72 -37.08 5.52 -4.88
C LYS A 72 -36.38 6.27 -3.74
N LYS A 73 -36.33 5.68 -2.53
CA LYS A 73 -35.59 6.25 -1.40
C LYS A 73 -34.08 6.29 -1.66
N LEU A 74 -33.53 5.22 -2.22
CA LEU A 74 -32.11 5.15 -2.62
C LEU A 74 -31.76 6.24 -3.64
N ALA A 75 -32.59 6.42 -4.69
CA ALA A 75 -32.40 7.47 -5.68
C ALA A 75 -32.53 8.87 -5.08
N ALA A 76 -33.45 9.08 -4.13
CA ALA A 76 -33.59 10.34 -3.41
C ALA A 76 -32.35 10.67 -2.55
N ASP A 77 -31.71 9.66 -1.96
CA ASP A 77 -30.45 9.83 -1.23
C ASP A 77 -29.34 10.34 -2.16
N ILE A 78 -29.13 9.67 -3.31
CA ILE A 78 -28.14 10.09 -4.31
C ILE A 78 -28.46 11.49 -4.85
N ARG A 79 -29.75 11.83 -5.04
CA ARG A 79 -30.19 13.18 -5.43
C ARG A 79 -29.82 14.23 -4.39
N ARG A 80 -29.95 13.91 -3.10
CA ARG A 80 -29.50 14.80 -2.03
C ARG A 80 -28.00 15.02 -2.09
N GLN A 81 -27.20 13.97 -2.36
CA GLN A 81 -25.76 14.12 -2.57
C GLN A 81 -25.45 15.02 -3.77
N ASP A 82 -26.13 14.83 -4.90
CA ASP A 82 -25.95 15.67 -6.08
C ASP A 82 -26.35 17.13 -5.82
N SER A 83 -27.42 17.39 -5.06
CA SER A 83 -27.78 18.77 -4.70
C SER A 83 -26.71 19.50 -3.88
N MET A 84 -25.84 18.75 -3.18
CA MET A 84 -24.73 19.30 -2.42
C MET A 84 -23.48 19.47 -3.29
N PHE A 85 -23.19 18.50 -4.17
CA PHE A 85 -21.90 18.40 -4.85
C PHE A 85 -21.93 18.63 -6.37
N HIS A 86 -23.11 18.67 -6.99
CA HIS A 86 -23.34 18.90 -8.41
C HIS A 86 -22.51 18.00 -9.35
N PHE A 87 -22.34 16.72 -8.99
CA PHE A 87 -21.39 15.81 -9.63
C PHE A 87 -21.89 15.20 -10.95
N LEU A 88 -23.18 15.35 -11.28
CA LEU A 88 -23.80 14.58 -12.36
C LEU A 88 -23.18 14.72 -13.76
N PRO A 89 -22.79 15.92 -14.26
CA PRO A 89 -22.27 16.04 -15.62
C PRO A 89 -21.09 15.10 -15.89
N ASP A 90 -20.03 15.21 -15.11
CA ASP A 90 -18.82 14.40 -15.28
C ASP A 90 -19.05 12.94 -14.91
N PHE A 91 -19.88 12.70 -13.88
CA PHE A 91 -20.23 11.35 -13.48
C PHE A 91 -20.96 10.59 -14.58
N ILE A 92 -21.95 11.21 -15.22
CA ILE A 92 -22.73 10.60 -16.30
C ILE A 92 -21.85 10.37 -17.54
N THR A 93 -21.01 11.34 -17.89
CA THR A 93 -20.09 11.19 -19.03
C THR A 93 -19.15 10.00 -18.84
N LYS A 94 -18.64 9.79 -17.62
CA LYS A 94 -17.69 8.71 -17.33
C LYS A 94 -18.34 7.35 -17.05
N ASN A 95 -19.49 7.35 -16.40
CA ASN A 95 -20.06 6.13 -15.78
C ASN A 95 -21.45 5.76 -16.31
N GLY A 96 -22.14 6.66 -17.01
CA GLY A 96 -23.46 6.43 -17.57
C GLY A 96 -24.63 6.85 -16.68
N ILE A 97 -25.83 6.45 -17.09
CA ILE A 97 -27.12 6.78 -16.47
C ILE A 97 -27.70 5.52 -15.79
N PRO A 98 -28.17 5.59 -14.55
CA PRO A 98 -28.70 4.45 -13.83
C PRO A 98 -29.98 3.90 -14.47
N ARG A 99 -30.10 2.57 -14.48
CA ARG A 99 -31.31 1.84 -14.86
C ARG A 99 -32.05 1.39 -13.61
N TRP A 100 -32.83 2.31 -13.04
CA TRP A 100 -33.57 2.10 -11.78
C TRP A 100 -34.55 0.94 -11.80
N ASP A 101 -35.10 0.60 -12.97
CA ASP A 101 -35.97 -0.56 -13.22
C ASP A 101 -35.25 -1.91 -13.15
N LYS A 102 -33.91 -1.88 -13.11
CA LYS A 102 -33.03 -3.05 -13.20
C LYS A 102 -32.10 -3.17 -12.00
N VAL A 103 -32.37 -2.38 -10.95
CA VAL A 103 -31.69 -2.50 -9.67
C VAL A 103 -32.04 -3.84 -9.06
N ILE A 104 -31.02 -4.63 -8.73
CA ILE A 104 -31.18 -5.86 -7.94
C ILE A 104 -30.74 -5.58 -6.52
N TYR A 105 -31.46 -6.11 -5.54
CA TYR A 105 -31.13 -5.89 -4.15
C TYR A 105 -31.63 -7.01 -3.24
N SER A 106 -30.98 -7.12 -2.08
CA SER A 106 -31.46 -7.93 -0.97
C SER A 106 -31.60 -7.03 0.24
N SER A 107 -32.78 -7.05 0.87
CA SER A 107 -33.05 -6.30 2.09
C SER A 107 -33.66 -7.23 3.14
N ASN A 108 -33.37 -6.96 4.41
CA ASN A 108 -34.09 -7.61 5.49
C ASN A 108 -35.51 -7.05 5.51
N HIS A 109 -36.43 -7.72 4.81
CA HIS A 109 -37.84 -7.60 5.13
C HIS A 109 -38.05 -8.34 6.45
N SER A 110 -38.19 -7.57 7.52
CA SER A 110 -38.67 -8.05 8.81
C SER A 110 -40.08 -8.61 8.61
N ASN A 111 -40.21 -9.89 8.21
CA ASN A 111 -41.46 -10.60 8.33
C ASN A 111 -41.87 -10.52 9.81
N SER A 112 -42.99 -9.86 10.03
CA SER A 112 -43.56 -9.48 11.32
C SER A 112 -43.52 -10.64 12.32
N GLY A 113 -42.95 -10.42 13.51
CA GLY A 113 -43.12 -11.38 14.61
C GLY A 113 -42.22 -11.20 15.83
N ASN A 114 -40.91 -11.01 15.66
CA ASN A 114 -39.99 -10.97 16.79
C ASN A 114 -39.25 -9.64 16.88
N GLN A 115 -39.81 -8.71 17.66
CA GLN A 115 -39.18 -7.44 18.02
C GLN A 115 -37.90 -7.69 18.83
N LEU A 116 -36.75 -7.17 18.36
CA LEU A 116 -35.54 -7.09 19.17
C LEU A 116 -35.79 -6.12 20.33
N SER A 117 -35.73 -6.63 21.56
CA SER A 117 -35.78 -5.79 22.76
C SER A 117 -34.37 -5.30 23.05
N THR A 118 -34.12 -4.00 23.01
CA THR A 118 -32.89 -3.43 23.56
C THR A 118 -33.12 -3.06 25.02
N TYR A 119 -32.22 -3.49 25.89
CA TYR A 119 -32.22 -3.11 27.30
C TYR A 119 -31.26 -1.94 27.47
N GLY A 120 -31.79 -0.79 27.89
CA GLY A 120 -30.99 0.37 28.29
C GLY A 120 -30.97 0.48 29.81
N VAL A 121 -29.82 0.81 30.39
CA VAL A 121 -29.73 1.17 31.81
C VAL A 121 -29.99 2.67 31.91
N ASN A 122 -31.02 3.07 32.63
CA ASN A 122 -31.29 4.50 32.84
C ASN A 122 -30.22 5.14 33.73
N ALA A 123 -30.20 6.47 33.82
CA ALA A 123 -29.24 7.22 34.65
C ALA A 123 -29.26 6.85 36.15
N ALA A 124 -30.28 6.11 36.60
CA ALA A 124 -30.43 5.58 37.96
C ALA A 124 -29.95 4.12 38.11
N GLY A 125 -29.36 3.50 37.09
CA GLY A 125 -28.86 2.13 37.14
C GLY A 125 -29.93 1.05 36.94
N SER A 126 -31.18 1.41 36.66
CA SER A 126 -32.27 0.45 36.47
C SER A 126 -32.37 0.02 35.01
N LEU A 127 -32.47 -1.30 34.78
CA LEU A 127 -32.75 -1.86 33.45
C LEU A 127 -34.16 -1.42 33.00
N THR A 128 -34.21 -0.70 31.89
CA THR A 128 -35.45 -0.32 31.20
C THR A 128 -35.48 -1.00 29.84
N LYS A 129 -36.52 -1.80 29.60
CA LYS A 129 -36.78 -2.43 28.30
C LYS A 129 -37.31 -1.38 27.34
N HIS A 130 -36.54 -1.04 26.31
CA HIS A 130 -37.03 -0.20 25.21
C HIS A 130 -37.51 -1.10 24.08
N SER A 131 -38.83 -1.16 23.89
CA SER A 131 -39.41 -1.73 22.68
C SER A 131 -39.40 -0.66 21.59
N GLN A 132 -38.47 -0.73 20.64
CA GLN A 132 -38.59 0.07 19.42
C GLN A 132 -39.69 -0.56 18.54
N SER A 133 -40.75 0.20 18.25
CA SER A 133 -41.78 -0.23 17.31
C SER A 133 -41.20 -0.17 15.88
N SER A 134 -40.71 -1.30 15.38
CA SER A 134 -40.16 -1.45 14.02
C SER A 134 -41.27 -1.56 12.96
N THR A 135 -42.12 -0.53 12.84
CA THR A 135 -43.11 -0.47 11.74
C THR A 135 -42.52 0.09 10.44
N ASN A 136 -41.25 0.49 10.42
CA ASN A 136 -40.58 0.97 9.21
C ASN A 136 -39.86 -0.19 8.52
N GLU A 137 -40.41 -0.60 7.39
CA GLU A 137 -39.86 -1.61 6.50
C GLU A 137 -38.43 -1.25 6.02
N GLY A 138 -37.52 -2.22 6.04
CA GLY A 138 -36.28 -2.22 5.26
C GLY A 138 -35.12 -1.37 5.80
N SER A 139 -34.78 -1.48 7.09
CA SER A 139 -33.66 -0.72 7.66
C SER A 139 -32.31 -1.04 7.04
N GLN A 140 -32.12 -2.23 6.43
CA GLN A 140 -30.84 -2.70 5.92
C GLN A 140 -30.95 -3.47 4.61
N GLY A 141 -29.94 -3.32 3.74
CA GLY A 141 -29.85 -4.06 2.47
C GLY A 141 -28.65 -3.68 1.61
N ILE A 142 -28.40 -4.49 0.58
CA ILE A 142 -27.39 -4.24 -0.46
C ILE A 142 -28.10 -4.09 -1.81
N PHE A 143 -27.71 -3.08 -2.58
CA PHE A 143 -28.30 -2.72 -3.86
C PHE A 143 -27.21 -2.68 -4.93
N PHE A 144 -27.49 -3.21 -6.12
CA PHE A 144 -26.63 -3.07 -7.29
C PHE A 144 -27.39 -2.27 -8.35
N ILE A 145 -26.89 -1.08 -8.66
CA ILE A 145 -27.48 -0.12 -9.59
C ILE A 145 -26.67 -0.14 -10.87
N PRO A 146 -27.17 -0.70 -11.98
CA PRO A 146 -26.46 -0.65 -13.27
C PRO A 146 -26.53 0.74 -13.90
N LEU A 147 -25.44 1.18 -14.53
CA LEU A 147 -25.33 2.46 -15.24
C LEU A 147 -25.01 2.20 -16.72
N GLN A 148 -25.93 2.64 -17.57
CA GLN A 148 -25.87 2.49 -19.02
C GLN A 148 -25.18 3.70 -19.66
N ALA A 149 -24.25 3.46 -20.59
CA ALA A 149 -23.60 4.55 -21.33
C ALA A 149 -24.63 5.39 -22.11
N GLN A 150 -24.42 6.72 -22.21
CA GLN A 150 -25.38 7.61 -22.87
C GLN A 150 -25.55 7.33 -24.38
N ASN A 151 -24.49 6.87 -25.04
CA ASN A 151 -24.41 6.70 -26.49
C ASN A 151 -24.18 5.25 -26.92
N ALA A 152 -24.27 4.30 -25.98
CA ALA A 152 -24.06 2.88 -26.27
C ALA A 152 -25.06 2.03 -25.51
N ASN A 153 -25.54 0.96 -26.15
CA ASN A 153 -26.33 -0.08 -25.50
C ASN A 153 -25.42 -1.02 -24.72
N THR A 154 -24.63 -0.46 -23.82
CA THR A 154 -23.67 -1.18 -22.97
C THR A 154 -23.71 -0.63 -21.55
N ILE A 155 -23.38 -1.48 -20.59
CA ILE A 155 -23.25 -1.13 -19.19
C ILE A 155 -21.83 -0.64 -18.95
N GLN A 156 -21.70 0.65 -18.65
CA GLN A 156 -20.41 1.30 -18.43
C GLN A 156 -19.94 1.15 -16.98
N SER A 157 -20.88 1.15 -16.03
CA SER A 157 -20.57 1.04 -14.61
C SER A 157 -21.72 0.39 -13.84
N TYR A 158 -21.47 0.01 -12.59
CA TYR A 158 -22.52 -0.21 -11.61
C TYR A 158 -22.12 0.35 -10.25
N ILE A 159 -23.12 0.77 -9.46
CA ILE A 159 -22.94 1.18 -8.07
C ILE A 159 -23.43 0.07 -7.16
N VAL A 160 -22.61 -0.31 -6.17
CA VAL A 160 -23.07 -1.09 -5.02
C VAL A 160 -23.38 -0.13 -3.89
N ALA A 161 -24.63 -0.10 -3.45
CA ALA A 161 -25.06 0.69 -2.31
C ALA A 161 -25.37 -0.20 -1.11
N TYR A 162 -24.88 0.16 0.07
CA TYR A 162 -25.19 -0.53 1.32
C TYR A 162 -26.03 0.37 2.20
N LYS A 163 -27.20 -0.09 2.62
CA LYS A 163 -28.04 0.60 3.59
C LYS A 163 -27.74 0.08 4.98
N HIS A 164 -27.19 0.94 5.84
CA HIS A 164 -26.81 0.58 7.20
C HIS A 164 -27.98 0.68 8.19
N ASN A 165 -28.82 1.70 8.01
CA ASN A 165 -30.02 1.98 8.80
C ASN A 165 -30.98 2.85 7.98
N ASP A 166 -32.07 3.34 8.58
CA ASP A 166 -33.18 4.02 7.90
C ASP A 166 -32.76 5.13 6.91
N ASN A 167 -31.63 5.81 7.14
CA ASN A 167 -31.23 6.99 6.37
C ASN A 167 -29.79 7.00 5.86
N LEU A 168 -28.98 5.97 6.12
CA LEU A 168 -27.57 5.97 5.77
C LEU A 168 -27.24 4.93 4.69
N TYR A 169 -26.75 5.45 3.56
CA TYR A 169 -26.18 4.65 2.48
C TYR A 169 -24.68 4.87 2.36
N THR A 170 -23.94 3.81 2.02
CA THR A 170 -22.58 3.90 1.48
C THR A 170 -22.56 3.36 0.05
N TYR A 171 -21.64 3.87 -0.77
CA TYR A 171 -21.61 3.59 -2.19
C TYR A 171 -20.21 3.16 -2.63
N ARG A 172 -20.16 2.17 -3.52
CA ARG A 172 -18.95 1.77 -4.24
C ARG A 172 -19.24 1.71 -5.73
N LEU A 173 -18.40 2.36 -6.52
CA LEU A 173 -18.54 2.43 -7.98
C LEU A 173 -17.56 1.46 -8.64
N TYR A 174 -18.06 0.73 -9.63
CA TYR A 174 -17.28 -0.17 -10.47
C TYR A 174 -17.43 0.29 -11.91
N ASN A 175 -16.33 0.75 -12.51
CA ASN A 175 -16.29 1.21 -13.90
C ASN A 175 -15.60 0.16 -14.77
N ARG A 176 -16.22 -0.21 -15.89
CA ARG A 176 -15.77 -1.31 -16.75
C ARG A 176 -14.35 -1.07 -17.29
N ASP A 177 -14.05 0.13 -17.75
CA ASP A 177 -12.74 0.45 -18.32
C ASP A 177 -11.65 0.47 -17.25
N SER A 178 -11.98 0.97 -16.05
CA SER A 178 -11.08 0.94 -14.90
C SER A 178 -10.73 -0.49 -14.49
N LEU A 179 -11.71 -1.39 -14.44
CA LEU A 179 -11.47 -2.81 -14.14
C LEU A 179 -10.65 -3.51 -15.23
N ASN A 180 -10.91 -3.19 -16.51
CA ASN A 180 -10.13 -3.71 -17.63
C ASN A 180 -8.68 -3.20 -17.66
N ALA A 181 -8.33 -2.16 -16.90
CA ALA A 181 -6.96 -1.70 -16.79
C ALA A 181 -6.16 -2.46 -15.70
N ILE A 182 -6.83 -3.23 -14.83
CA ILE A 182 -6.20 -3.90 -13.69
C ILE A 182 -5.41 -5.13 -14.15
N GLN A 183 -4.17 -5.24 -13.67
CA GLN A 183 -3.28 -6.38 -13.88
C GLN A 183 -3.09 -7.15 -12.56
N PRO A 184 -3.91 -8.18 -12.27
CA PRO A 184 -3.85 -8.92 -11.02
C PRO A 184 -2.58 -9.77 -10.92
N LYS A 185 -1.93 -9.75 -9.75
CA LYS A 185 -0.66 -10.46 -9.49
C LYS A 185 -0.82 -11.90 -8.98
N THR A 186 -2.01 -12.27 -8.52
CA THR A 186 -2.30 -13.61 -7.96
C THR A 186 -3.50 -14.22 -8.66
N VAL A 187 -3.59 -15.56 -8.64
CA VAL A 187 -4.75 -16.30 -9.17
C VAL A 187 -6.05 -15.90 -8.45
N GLU A 188 -5.97 -15.65 -7.15
CA GLU A 188 -7.13 -15.22 -6.36
C GLU A 188 -7.60 -13.81 -6.76
N ALA A 189 -6.69 -12.85 -6.88
CA ALA A 189 -7.01 -11.50 -7.38
C ALA A 189 -7.59 -11.56 -8.81
N LYS A 190 -7.06 -12.46 -9.64
CA LYS A 190 -7.55 -12.68 -10.99
C LYS A 190 -8.99 -13.18 -11.01
N ASN A 191 -9.33 -14.16 -10.19
CA ASN A 191 -10.69 -14.70 -10.08
C ASN A 191 -11.66 -13.65 -9.52
N ASN A 192 -11.22 -12.89 -8.51
CA ASN A 192 -11.99 -11.80 -7.93
C ASN A 192 -12.31 -10.69 -8.96
N LEU A 193 -11.34 -10.32 -9.79
CA LEU A 193 -11.56 -9.37 -10.88
C LEU A 193 -12.57 -9.91 -11.89
N LEU A 194 -12.46 -11.19 -12.26
CA LEU A 194 -13.38 -11.84 -13.19
C LEU A 194 -14.82 -11.89 -12.63
N ASN A 195 -14.98 -12.20 -11.34
CA ASN A 195 -16.28 -12.15 -10.64
C ASN A 195 -16.90 -10.73 -10.68
N THR A 196 -16.08 -9.71 -10.49
CA THR A 196 -16.49 -8.30 -10.58
C THR A 196 -16.96 -7.93 -11.98
N GLN A 197 -16.24 -8.42 -13.00
CA GLN A 197 -16.59 -8.24 -14.40
C GLN A 197 -17.85 -9.03 -14.78
N ALA A 198 -18.08 -10.21 -14.20
CA ALA A 198 -19.28 -11.03 -14.46
C ALA A 198 -20.58 -10.30 -14.11
N MET A 199 -20.57 -9.41 -13.10
CA MET A 199 -21.74 -8.57 -12.78
C MET A 199 -22.14 -7.66 -13.96
N PHE A 200 -21.18 -7.17 -14.76
CA PHE A 200 -21.51 -6.47 -16.01
C PHE A 200 -22.21 -7.40 -16.98
N GLY A 201 -21.77 -8.66 -17.10
CA GLY A 201 -22.40 -9.66 -17.96
C GLY A 201 -23.85 -9.94 -17.57
N TYR A 202 -24.15 -9.96 -16.27
CA TYR A 202 -25.54 -10.04 -15.79
C TYR A 202 -26.37 -8.85 -16.27
N PHE A 203 -25.89 -7.62 -16.06
CA PHE A 203 -26.64 -6.43 -16.47
C PHE A 203 -26.74 -6.27 -17.99
N GLU A 204 -25.69 -6.59 -18.75
CA GLU A 204 -25.73 -6.59 -20.22
C GLU A 204 -26.80 -7.57 -20.75
N LYS A 205 -26.94 -8.73 -20.12
CA LYS A 205 -27.99 -9.70 -20.42
C LYS A 205 -29.38 -9.16 -20.08
N GLU A 206 -29.59 -8.64 -18.88
CA GLU A 206 -30.91 -8.20 -18.39
C GLU A 206 -31.42 -6.88 -18.99
N ILE A 207 -30.49 -6.04 -19.47
CA ILE A 207 -30.78 -4.68 -19.96
C ILE A 207 -30.67 -4.60 -21.48
N ASN A 208 -29.61 -5.16 -22.06
CA ASN A 208 -29.29 -5.02 -23.47
C ASN A 208 -29.49 -6.33 -24.26
N ASN A 209 -30.03 -7.38 -23.64
CA ASN A 209 -30.18 -8.73 -24.22
C ASN A 209 -28.86 -9.33 -24.74
N GLN A 210 -27.73 -8.85 -24.24
CA GLN A 210 -26.41 -9.32 -24.63
C GLN A 210 -26.01 -10.49 -23.74
N LYS A 211 -26.05 -11.71 -24.30
CA LYS A 211 -25.75 -12.95 -23.57
C LYS A 211 -24.25 -13.20 -23.33
N VAL A 212 -23.39 -12.37 -23.91
CA VAL A 212 -21.94 -12.57 -23.94
C VAL A 212 -21.24 -11.26 -23.61
N LEU A 213 -20.45 -11.24 -22.54
CA LEU A 213 -19.57 -10.13 -22.20
C LEU A 213 -18.14 -10.46 -22.60
N GLU A 214 -17.56 -9.65 -23.47
CA GLU A 214 -16.12 -9.71 -23.76
C GLU A 214 -15.34 -8.97 -22.67
N VAL A 215 -14.37 -9.67 -22.09
CA VAL A 215 -13.38 -9.15 -21.13
C VAL A 215 -12.01 -9.21 -21.77
N LYS A 216 -11.22 -8.15 -21.64
CA LYS A 216 -9.90 -8.01 -22.30
C LYS A 216 -8.73 -8.35 -21.38
N THR A 217 -8.93 -8.21 -20.07
CA THR A 217 -7.95 -8.46 -19.03
C THR A 217 -8.70 -9.01 -17.81
N PRO A 218 -8.07 -9.87 -16.99
CA PRO A 218 -6.70 -10.37 -17.04
C PRO A 218 -6.49 -11.62 -17.94
N ILE A 219 -7.57 -12.20 -18.46
CA ILE A 219 -7.57 -13.16 -19.55
C ILE A 219 -8.54 -12.62 -20.59
N GLU A 220 -8.12 -12.52 -21.85
CA GLU A 220 -9.05 -12.23 -22.93
C GLU A 220 -10.03 -13.40 -23.09
N GLY A 221 -11.32 -13.14 -22.93
CA GLY A 221 -12.33 -14.19 -22.94
C GLY A 221 -13.75 -13.66 -22.96
N LYS A 222 -14.70 -14.58 -22.94
CA LYS A 222 -16.14 -14.31 -23.00
C LYS A 222 -16.85 -14.89 -21.80
N ILE A 223 -17.51 -14.04 -21.01
CA ILE A 223 -18.40 -14.45 -19.92
C ILE A 223 -19.80 -14.67 -20.49
N ARG A 224 -20.41 -15.81 -20.19
CA ARG A 224 -21.74 -16.25 -20.64
C ARG A 224 -22.58 -16.73 -19.47
N ASP A 225 -23.88 -16.83 -19.72
CA ASP A 225 -24.85 -17.51 -18.84
C ASP A 225 -24.82 -17.00 -17.39
N VAL A 226 -24.52 -15.72 -17.21
CA VAL A 226 -24.42 -15.13 -15.87
C VAL A 226 -25.78 -15.18 -15.17
N ALA A 227 -25.75 -15.65 -13.92
CA ALA A 227 -26.85 -15.56 -12.98
C ALA A 227 -26.34 -15.02 -11.64
N VAL A 228 -27.18 -14.21 -10.99
CA VAL A 228 -26.91 -13.61 -9.68
C VAL A 228 -28.06 -13.99 -8.76
N VAL A 229 -27.74 -14.59 -7.62
CA VAL A 229 -28.71 -15.05 -6.62
C VAL A 229 -28.34 -14.45 -5.26
N PHE A 230 -29.34 -13.93 -4.55
CA PHE A 230 -29.19 -13.44 -3.18
C PHE A 230 -29.73 -14.48 -2.19
N ASN A 231 -28.86 -14.99 -1.33
CA ASN A 231 -29.20 -15.87 -0.22
C ASN A 231 -29.03 -15.08 1.09
N ALA A 232 -30.12 -14.51 1.59
CA ALA A 232 -30.09 -13.86 2.90
C ALA A 232 -30.23 -14.94 3.99
N SER A 233 -29.19 -15.13 4.81
CA SER A 233 -29.27 -16.02 5.97
C SER A 233 -29.35 -15.19 7.26
N LYS A 234 -30.40 -15.43 8.06
CA LYS A 234 -30.55 -14.77 9.36
C LYS A 234 -29.79 -15.57 10.42
N GLN A 235 -28.52 -15.25 10.64
CA GLN A 235 -27.81 -15.79 11.80
C GLN A 235 -28.22 -15.03 13.07
N THR A 236 -29.04 -15.66 13.91
CA THR A 236 -29.35 -15.14 15.24
C THR A 236 -28.30 -15.64 16.24
N ASN A 237 -27.12 -15.00 16.24
CA ASN A 237 -26.12 -15.27 17.29
C ASN A 237 -26.64 -14.72 18.62
N THR A 238 -27.34 -15.57 19.38
CA THR A 238 -28.00 -15.26 20.66
C THR A 238 -27.06 -15.34 21.88
N LYS A 239 -25.75 -15.55 21.69
CA LYS A 239 -24.82 -15.70 22.82
C LYS A 239 -24.18 -14.36 23.22
N SER A 240 -24.95 -13.47 23.87
CA SER A 240 -24.34 -12.42 24.69
C SER A 240 -23.72 -13.08 25.93
N THR A 241 -22.41 -13.22 25.96
CA THR A 241 -21.71 -13.63 27.18
C THR A 241 -21.67 -12.43 28.13
N GLN A 242 -22.40 -12.50 29.23
CA GLN A 242 -22.25 -11.56 30.33
C GLN A 242 -20.82 -11.67 30.87
N SER A 243 -20.02 -10.63 30.71
CA SER A 243 -18.78 -10.46 31.47
C SER A 243 -19.12 -10.41 32.97
N SER A 244 -18.42 -11.20 33.78
CA SER A 244 -18.60 -11.27 35.25
C SER A 244 -18.34 -9.95 36.00
N LYS A 245 -17.95 -8.89 35.28
CA LYS A 245 -17.70 -7.55 35.82
C LYS A 245 -18.81 -6.52 35.57
N GLY A 246 -20.00 -6.94 35.14
CA GLY A 246 -21.15 -6.04 34.98
C GLY A 246 -21.04 -5.06 33.80
N THR A 247 -20.02 -5.20 32.96
CA THR A 247 -19.92 -4.47 31.69
C THR A 247 -20.77 -5.22 30.66
N MET A 248 -21.86 -4.59 30.19
CA MET A 248 -22.62 -5.09 29.05
C MET A 248 -21.69 -5.12 27.84
N VAL A 249 -21.31 -6.32 27.39
CA VAL A 249 -20.71 -6.51 26.06
C VAL A 249 -21.87 -6.42 25.08
N ALA A 250 -21.88 -5.39 24.24
CA ALA A 250 -22.94 -5.14 23.28
C ALA A 250 -23.11 -6.34 22.33
N GLY A 251 -24.32 -6.87 22.23
CA GLY A 251 -24.67 -7.83 21.19
C GLY A 251 -24.85 -7.08 19.87
N GLY A 252 -23.86 -7.16 18.97
CA GLY A 252 -24.03 -6.74 17.58
C GLY A 252 -25.06 -7.61 16.88
N CYS A 253 -25.85 -7.02 15.98
CA CYS A 253 -26.65 -7.80 15.03
C CYS A 253 -25.80 -8.00 13.79
N GLU A 254 -25.35 -9.23 13.58
CA GLU A 254 -24.64 -9.64 12.38
C GLU A 254 -25.66 -10.10 11.34
N MET A 255 -25.65 -9.50 10.16
CA MET A 255 -26.45 -9.95 9.03
C MET A 255 -25.51 -10.47 7.94
N SER A 256 -25.73 -11.68 7.46
CA SER A 256 -24.94 -12.24 6.36
C SER A 256 -25.81 -12.36 5.12
N ILE A 257 -25.50 -11.55 4.11
CA ILE A 257 -26.10 -11.62 2.79
C ILE A 257 -25.11 -12.36 1.91
N GLU A 258 -25.43 -13.57 1.50
CA GLU A 258 -24.65 -14.26 0.48
C GLU A 258 -25.13 -13.87 -0.92
N VAL A 259 -24.19 -13.50 -1.78
CA VAL A 259 -24.41 -13.20 -3.18
C VAL A 259 -23.67 -14.27 -3.99
N THR A 260 -24.42 -15.11 -4.67
CA THR A 260 -23.87 -16.13 -5.57
C THR A 260 -23.89 -15.62 -7.00
N ILE A 261 -22.74 -15.63 -7.66
CA ILE A 261 -22.56 -15.30 -9.08
C ILE A 261 -22.07 -16.56 -9.79
N SER A 262 -22.86 -17.06 -10.75
CA SER A 262 -22.47 -18.20 -11.57
C SER A 262 -22.37 -17.79 -13.03
N TYR A 263 -21.34 -18.24 -13.74
CA TYR A 263 -21.13 -17.94 -15.16
C TYR A 263 -20.32 -19.03 -15.89
N SER A 264 -20.40 -19.05 -17.22
CA SER A 264 -19.48 -19.82 -18.07
C SER A 264 -18.44 -18.88 -18.67
N PHE A 265 -17.16 -19.23 -18.57
CA PHE A 265 -16.06 -18.50 -19.17
C PHE A 265 -15.50 -19.25 -20.36
N GLU A 266 -15.50 -18.61 -21.52
CA GLU A 266 -14.97 -19.13 -22.78
C GLU A 266 -13.64 -18.43 -23.09
N VAL A 267 -12.58 -19.23 -23.25
CA VAL A 267 -11.23 -18.76 -23.59
C VAL A 267 -10.74 -19.49 -24.83
N THR A 268 -10.09 -18.78 -25.74
CA THR A 268 -9.41 -19.39 -26.89
C THR A 268 -7.92 -19.49 -26.59
N LEU A 269 -7.41 -20.73 -26.51
CA LEU A 269 -5.99 -21.03 -26.31
C LEU A 269 -5.48 -21.77 -27.55
N ASP A 270 -4.48 -21.21 -28.23
CA ASP A 270 -3.86 -21.80 -29.43
C ASP A 270 -4.87 -22.20 -30.53
N GLY A 271 -5.90 -21.38 -30.73
CA GLY A 271 -6.97 -21.62 -31.71
C GLY A 271 -8.03 -22.62 -31.27
N ASN A 272 -7.93 -23.20 -30.08
CA ASN A 272 -8.95 -24.07 -29.49
C ASN A 272 -9.78 -23.30 -28.46
N THR A 273 -11.10 -23.33 -28.61
CA THR A 273 -12.03 -22.74 -27.64
C THR A 273 -12.27 -23.72 -26.50
N VAL A 274 -11.89 -23.34 -25.28
CA VAL A 274 -12.12 -24.10 -24.05
C VAL A 274 -13.20 -23.40 -23.22
N TYR A 275 -14.13 -24.19 -22.68
CA TYR A 275 -15.21 -23.71 -21.82
C TYR A 275 -14.94 -24.14 -20.38
N PHE A 276 -14.97 -23.17 -19.47
CA PHE A 276 -14.94 -23.39 -18.03
C PHE A 276 -16.28 -22.94 -17.46
N THR A 277 -17.00 -23.82 -16.78
CA THR A 277 -18.18 -23.41 -16.00
C THR A 277 -17.72 -23.17 -14.57
N GLU A 278 -17.85 -21.92 -14.11
CA GLU A 278 -17.49 -21.53 -12.75
C GLU A 278 -18.74 -21.06 -12.00
N SER A 279 -18.88 -21.53 -10.76
CA SER A 279 -19.89 -21.02 -9.84
C SER A 279 -19.15 -20.47 -8.63
N TYR A 280 -19.29 -19.17 -8.39
CA TYR A 280 -18.62 -18.49 -7.30
C TYR A 280 -19.69 -17.97 -6.33
N SER A 281 -19.66 -18.47 -5.10
CA SER A 281 -20.56 -17.98 -4.04
C SER A 281 -19.77 -17.11 -3.09
N VAL A 282 -20.27 -15.90 -2.84
CA VAL A 282 -19.60 -14.96 -1.95
C VAL A 282 -20.53 -14.59 -0.83
N THR A 283 -20.16 -15.04 0.36
CA THR A 283 -20.88 -14.66 1.57
C THR A 283 -20.40 -13.29 2.02
N LEU A 284 -21.23 -12.26 1.81
CA LEU A 284 -20.98 -10.93 2.36
C LEU A 284 -21.57 -10.87 3.77
N THR A 285 -20.70 -10.97 4.77
CA THR A 285 -21.11 -10.86 6.17
C THR A 285 -21.00 -9.42 6.62
N ILE A 286 -22.15 -8.76 6.79
CA ILE A 286 -22.24 -7.39 7.31
C ILE A 286 -22.37 -7.49 8.83
N ILE A 287 -21.24 -7.34 9.52
CA ILE A 287 -21.19 -7.30 11.00
C ILE A 287 -21.45 -5.86 11.43
N ILE A 288 -22.53 -5.61 12.18
CA ILE A 288 -22.81 -4.28 12.76
C ILE A 288 -22.77 -4.38 14.29
N ASP A 289 -21.74 -3.77 14.87
CA ASP A 289 -21.60 -3.57 16.32
C ASP A 289 -22.59 -2.48 16.79
N CYS A 290 -23.65 -2.89 17.49
CA CYS A 290 -24.63 -1.98 18.08
C CYS A 290 -24.22 -1.62 19.52
N THR A 291 -23.21 -0.78 19.73
CA THR A 291 -22.88 -0.27 21.07
C THR A 291 -23.86 0.83 21.48
N GLY A 292 -24.70 0.55 22.48
CA GLY A 292 -25.74 1.45 22.96
C GLY A 292 -25.20 2.58 23.83
N GLY A 293 -25.49 3.82 23.44
CA GLY A 293 -25.44 5.00 24.32
C GLY A 293 -24.83 6.25 23.67
N GLY A 294 -25.65 7.04 22.96
CA GLY A 294 -25.31 8.40 22.52
C GLY A 294 -24.32 8.46 21.35
N SER A 295 -24.84 8.73 20.15
CA SER A 295 -24.16 8.56 18.86
C SER A 295 -23.92 7.08 18.53
N CYS A 296 -24.70 6.56 17.59
CA CYS A 296 -24.34 5.33 16.92
C CYS A 296 -23.08 5.64 16.12
N SER A 297 -21.90 5.45 16.70
CA SER A 297 -20.74 5.12 15.87
C SER A 297 -21.07 3.73 15.32
N CYS A 298 -21.78 3.70 14.20
CA CYS A 298 -21.68 2.55 13.33
C CYS A 298 -20.17 2.44 13.10
N ALA A 299 -19.50 1.54 13.80
CA ALA A 299 -18.28 1.02 13.24
C ALA A 299 -18.69 0.66 11.81
N THR A 300 -17.92 1.16 10.84
CA THR A 300 -17.86 0.52 9.53
C THR A 300 -17.95 -0.99 9.76
N PRO A 301 -18.59 -1.76 8.86
CA PRO A 301 -18.49 -3.22 8.93
C PRO A 301 -17.08 -3.56 9.41
N ARG A 302 -16.93 -4.43 10.42
CA ARG A 302 -15.61 -5.05 10.66
C ARG A 302 -15.32 -5.93 9.45
N ASP A 303 -15.07 -5.27 8.32
CA ASP A 303 -14.22 -5.78 7.29
C ASP A 303 -12.88 -5.86 7.99
N ASN A 304 -12.44 -7.07 8.30
CA ASN A 304 -11.03 -7.30 8.55
C ASN A 304 -10.18 -7.05 7.28
N ILE A 305 -10.67 -6.25 6.33
CA ILE A 305 -10.20 -6.04 4.96
C ILE A 305 -10.77 -4.69 4.44
N ILE A 306 -10.52 -3.56 5.10
CA ILE A 306 -10.46 -2.28 4.39
C ILE A 306 -9.23 -1.54 4.90
N ASP A 307 -8.09 -1.97 4.36
CA ASP A 307 -6.96 -1.07 4.12
C ASP A 307 -6.62 -1.21 2.62
N GLY A 308 -6.71 -0.09 1.91
CA GLY A 308 -6.07 0.11 0.61
C GLY A 308 -6.67 -0.60 -0.61
N VAL A 309 -7.60 0.06 -1.31
CA VAL A 309 -7.71 -0.16 -2.76
C VAL A 309 -6.51 0.52 -3.41
N GLY A 310 -5.45 -0.26 -3.65
CA GLY A 310 -4.27 0.13 -4.41
C GLY A 310 -2.91 -0.22 -3.78
N GLY A 311 -2.86 -0.87 -2.61
CA GLY A 311 -1.63 -1.20 -1.90
C GLY A 311 -1.43 -2.70 -1.69
N ASN A 312 -0.18 -3.14 -1.77
CA ASN A 312 0.27 -4.52 -1.50
C ASN A 312 -0.38 -5.13 -0.25
N GLY A 313 -0.91 -6.35 -0.36
CA GLY A 313 -0.85 -7.30 0.75
C GLY A 313 -2.13 -7.95 1.24
N ASN A 314 -3.24 -7.94 0.51
CA ASN A 314 -4.33 -8.86 0.85
C ASN A 314 -4.34 -10.08 -0.07
N THR A 315 -3.81 -11.20 0.42
CA THR A 315 -3.91 -12.50 -0.23
C THR A 315 -5.30 -13.13 -0.09
N ASN A 316 -6.24 -12.50 0.63
CA ASN A 316 -7.60 -13.02 0.89
C ASN A 316 -8.69 -12.05 0.39
N GLY A 317 -8.41 -11.27 -0.66
CA GLY A 317 -9.34 -10.24 -1.15
C GLY A 317 -10.69 -10.83 -1.52
N ASN A 318 -11.78 -10.12 -1.24
CA ASN A 318 -13.09 -10.47 -1.77
C ASN A 318 -13.29 -9.72 -3.09
N TRP A 319 -14.06 -10.25 -4.04
CA TRP A 319 -14.28 -9.62 -5.36
C TRP A 319 -14.72 -8.15 -5.32
N TRP A 320 -15.37 -7.67 -4.26
CA TRP A 320 -15.75 -6.27 -4.15
C TRP A 320 -14.57 -5.30 -3.97
N ASP A 321 -13.34 -5.75 -3.74
CA ASP A 321 -12.17 -4.90 -3.45
C ASP A 321 -11.71 -3.99 -4.61
N TYR A 322 -12.26 -4.15 -5.82
CA TYR A 322 -11.84 -3.40 -7.01
C TYR A 322 -12.62 -2.11 -7.29
N GLY A 323 -13.59 -1.75 -6.47
CA GLY A 323 -14.38 -0.53 -6.66
C GLY A 323 -13.70 0.71 -6.10
N THR A 324 -13.91 1.87 -6.75
CA THR A 324 -13.32 3.16 -6.34
C THR A 324 -14.11 3.85 -5.22
N GLY A 325 -14.65 3.10 -4.26
CA GLY A 325 -15.60 3.61 -3.25
C GLY A 325 -14.96 4.02 -1.92
N TYR A 326 -15.50 5.06 -1.30
CA TYR A 326 -15.17 5.52 0.06
C TYR A 326 -16.22 5.02 1.08
N PRO A 327 -15.84 4.58 2.28
CA PRO A 327 -16.78 4.46 3.40
C PRO A 327 -16.96 5.81 4.10
N TYR A 328 -18.18 6.37 4.02
CA TYR A 328 -18.76 7.37 4.95
C TYR A 328 -18.42 8.88 4.79
N PHE A 329 -19.46 9.71 4.92
CA PHE A 329 -19.40 11.14 5.27
C PHE A 329 -20.42 11.44 6.40
N PRO A 330 -20.01 11.79 7.62
CA PRO A 330 -20.86 12.45 8.60
C PRO A 330 -20.80 13.97 8.41
N TRP A 331 -21.96 14.63 8.34
CA TRP A 331 -22.06 16.09 8.33
C TRP A 331 -22.11 16.63 9.76
N ASN A 332 -21.19 17.54 10.13
CA ASN A 332 -21.44 18.73 10.98
C ASN A 332 -20.19 19.65 11.03
N PRO A 333 -20.16 20.82 10.34
CA PRO A 333 -19.12 21.82 10.57
C PRO A 333 -19.67 23.04 11.31
N SER A 334 -19.32 23.15 12.59
CA SER A 334 -19.12 24.44 13.24
C SER A 334 -17.63 24.65 13.44
N GLY A 335 -17.04 25.50 12.59
CA GLY A 335 -15.75 26.15 12.86
C GLY A 335 -14.61 25.83 11.88
N ILE A 336 -13.91 26.91 11.50
CA ILE A 336 -12.52 27.01 11.03
C ILE A 336 -12.35 27.22 9.51
N SER A 337 -11.44 28.16 9.21
CA SER A 337 -11.27 28.98 8.01
C SER A 337 -9.82 28.95 7.50
N GLY A 338 -9.64 29.09 6.18
CA GLY A 338 -8.36 29.43 5.50
C GLY A 338 -8.03 28.42 4.38
N GLY A 339 -8.20 28.74 3.09
CA GLY A 339 -7.26 29.46 2.20
C GLY A 339 -6.48 28.41 1.39
N SER A 340 -6.34 28.39 0.05
CA SER A 340 -6.21 29.42 -1.00
C SER A 340 -6.59 28.86 -2.39
N GLY A 341 -6.84 29.77 -3.36
CA GLY A 341 -7.47 29.56 -4.68
C GLY A 341 -6.65 28.84 -5.79
N PRO A 342 -7.06 29.00 -7.08
CA PRO A 342 -7.46 27.85 -7.89
C PRO A 342 -6.45 27.47 -8.99
N TYR A 343 -6.22 26.18 -9.15
CA TYR A 343 -5.82 25.55 -10.42
C TYR A 343 -7.00 24.69 -10.91
N GLU A 344 -7.24 24.69 -12.22
CA GLU A 344 -8.35 23.96 -12.85
C GLU A 344 -8.31 22.47 -12.48
N PRO A 345 -9.38 21.89 -11.90
CA PRO A 345 -9.33 20.54 -11.37
C PRO A 345 -9.69 19.49 -12.43
N ASP A 346 -8.84 18.48 -12.54
CA ASP A 346 -9.15 17.18 -13.12
C ASP A 346 -10.13 16.44 -12.17
N TRP A 347 -11.30 16.07 -12.70
CA TRP A 347 -12.46 15.63 -11.92
C TRP A 347 -12.32 14.20 -11.38
N SER A 348 -11.27 13.47 -11.79
CA SER A 348 -10.91 12.17 -11.20
C SER A 348 -10.58 12.26 -9.70
N TRP A 349 -10.30 13.47 -9.19
CA TRP A 349 -9.93 13.76 -7.80
C TRP A 349 -11.11 13.76 -6.80
N TRP A 350 -12.36 13.86 -7.26
CA TRP A 350 -13.53 14.00 -6.37
C TRP A 350 -14.18 12.68 -5.95
N TRP A 351 -13.90 11.58 -6.65
CA TRP A 351 -14.45 10.24 -6.35
C TRP A 351 -13.55 9.40 -5.44
N THR A 352 -12.34 9.88 -5.15
CA THR A 352 -11.37 9.30 -4.19
C THR A 352 -11.21 10.18 -2.94
N GLY A 353 -12.21 11.00 -2.63
CA GLY A 353 -12.12 12.18 -1.76
C GLY A 353 -11.14 12.10 -0.58
N PHE A 354 -10.19 13.04 -0.55
CA PHE A 354 -9.75 13.59 0.73
C PHE A 354 -10.94 14.32 1.35
N GLY A 355 -11.55 13.69 2.34
CA GLY A 355 -12.40 14.39 3.29
C GLY A 355 -11.59 15.49 3.95
N GLY A 356 -11.90 16.74 3.63
CA GLY A 356 -11.42 17.93 4.34
C GLY A 356 -12.02 18.02 5.74
N GLY A 357 -11.70 17.04 6.60
CA GLY A 357 -11.32 17.38 7.97
C GLY A 357 -9.86 17.81 7.92
N GLY A 358 -9.40 18.65 8.85
CA GLY A 358 -7.97 18.97 8.99
C GLY A 358 -7.14 17.77 9.43
N GLY A 359 -7.17 16.66 8.67
CA GLY A 359 -6.16 15.63 8.71
C GLY A 359 -4.92 16.23 8.09
N GLY A 360 -3.85 16.38 8.87
CA GLY A 360 -2.55 16.77 8.32
C GLY A 360 -2.26 15.90 7.10
N ALA A 361 -1.68 16.51 6.07
CA ALA A 361 -1.25 15.81 4.86
C ALA A 361 -0.56 14.49 5.27
N THR A 362 -0.91 13.40 4.58
CA THR A 362 -0.33 12.10 4.90
C THR A 362 1.19 12.17 4.75
N PRO A 363 1.97 11.32 5.45
CA PRO A 363 3.42 11.29 5.28
C PRO A 363 3.86 11.21 3.81
N LEU A 364 3.11 10.47 2.98
CA LEU A 364 3.30 10.40 1.53
C LEU A 364 3.08 11.75 0.84
N GLN A 365 1.96 12.42 1.14
CA GLN A 365 1.69 13.75 0.57
C GLN A 365 2.77 14.75 0.97
N ASN A 366 3.18 14.76 2.24
CA ASN A 366 4.27 15.60 2.71
C ASN A 366 5.55 15.32 1.91
N PHE A 367 5.95 14.05 1.77
CA PHE A 367 7.12 13.69 0.98
C PHE A 367 7.01 14.16 -0.48
N VAL A 368 5.88 13.89 -1.16
CA VAL A 368 5.66 14.29 -2.56
C VAL A 368 5.76 15.81 -2.73
N THR A 369 5.28 16.60 -1.77
CA THR A 369 5.42 18.07 -1.82
C THR A 369 6.86 18.56 -1.65
N THR A 370 7.79 17.71 -1.21
CA THR A 370 9.23 18.04 -1.12
C THR A 370 10.02 17.69 -2.39
N LEU A 371 9.40 17.01 -3.36
CA LEU A 371 10.08 16.62 -4.60
C LEU A 371 10.36 17.85 -5.48
N SER A 372 11.49 17.81 -6.20
CA SER A 372 11.76 18.80 -7.24
C SER A 372 10.72 18.70 -8.37
N PRO A 373 10.58 19.71 -9.25
CA PRO A 373 9.65 19.62 -10.37
C PRO A 373 9.89 18.41 -11.30
N SER A 374 11.16 18.05 -11.57
CA SER A 374 11.50 16.87 -12.38
C SER A 374 11.16 15.56 -11.65
N GLN A 375 11.43 15.49 -10.35
CA GLN A 375 11.07 14.32 -9.53
C GLN A 375 9.54 14.15 -9.43
N THR A 376 8.81 15.26 -9.29
CA THR A 376 7.34 15.27 -9.27
C THR A 376 6.76 14.78 -10.60
N TYR A 377 7.36 15.18 -11.73
CA TYR A 377 6.97 14.67 -13.05
C TYR A 377 7.19 13.16 -13.15
N PHE A 378 8.38 12.67 -12.77
CA PHE A 378 8.66 11.23 -12.73
C PHE A 378 7.68 10.48 -11.84
N TRP A 379 7.37 11.03 -10.65
CA TRP A 379 6.48 10.44 -9.66
C TRP A 379 5.03 10.31 -10.15
N ASN A 380 4.56 11.28 -10.91
CA ASN A 380 3.18 11.33 -11.41
C ASN A 380 3.00 10.70 -12.81
N ASP A 381 4.08 10.29 -13.47
CA ASP A 381 4.00 9.61 -14.77
C ASP A 381 3.39 8.21 -14.60
N PRO A 382 2.25 7.91 -15.23
CA PRO A 382 1.60 6.59 -15.12
C PRO A 382 2.49 5.43 -15.62
N ASN A 383 3.46 5.70 -16.51
CA ASN A 383 4.40 4.67 -16.97
C ASN A 383 5.37 4.23 -15.85
N ASN A 384 5.59 5.08 -14.84
CA ASN A 384 6.45 4.79 -13.70
C ASN A 384 5.69 4.19 -12.51
N PHE A 385 4.40 3.86 -12.67
CA PHE A 385 3.54 3.39 -11.57
C PHE A 385 4.16 2.27 -10.73
N PHE A 386 4.78 1.26 -11.37
CA PHE A 386 5.41 0.15 -10.66
C PHE A 386 6.64 0.58 -9.84
N ILE A 387 7.44 1.49 -10.39
CA ILE A 387 8.62 2.06 -9.73
C ILE A 387 8.18 2.86 -8.51
N VAL A 388 7.23 3.79 -8.71
CA VAL A 388 6.70 4.67 -7.66
C VAL A 388 6.02 3.86 -6.55
N SER A 389 5.28 2.81 -6.89
CA SER A 389 4.69 1.90 -5.91
C SER A 389 5.77 1.20 -5.07
N THR A 390 6.85 0.73 -5.69
CA THR A 390 7.96 0.08 -4.99
C THR A 390 8.66 1.05 -4.03
N LEU A 391 8.97 2.27 -4.50
CA LEU A 391 9.59 3.31 -3.67
C LEU A 391 8.65 3.76 -2.52
N THR A 392 7.34 3.84 -2.78
CA THR A 392 6.33 4.14 -1.75
C THR A 392 6.29 3.07 -0.67
N ASN A 393 6.37 1.79 -1.03
CA ASN A 393 6.43 0.69 -0.06
C ASN A 393 7.67 0.80 0.83
N ARG A 394 8.83 1.16 0.26
CA ARG A 394 10.08 1.34 1.02
C ARG A 394 9.98 2.53 2.00
N LEU A 395 9.38 3.65 1.56
CA LEU A 395 9.06 4.78 2.46
C LEU A 395 8.14 4.36 3.61
N ASN A 396 7.09 3.59 3.32
CA ASN A 396 6.18 3.11 4.37
C ASN A 396 6.88 2.19 5.37
N GLN A 397 7.72 1.26 4.90
CA GLN A 397 8.47 0.33 5.76
C GLN A 397 9.47 1.04 6.68
N SER A 398 10.10 2.11 6.20
CA SER A 398 11.02 2.93 7.00
C SER A 398 10.31 3.97 7.87
N ASN A 399 8.98 4.04 7.82
CA ASN A 399 8.18 5.11 8.40
C ASN A 399 8.69 6.52 7.98
N TYR A 400 9.04 6.66 6.69
CA TYR A 400 9.51 7.90 6.07
C TYR A 400 10.76 8.47 6.76
N SER A 401 11.72 7.62 7.11
CA SER A 401 13.01 8.12 7.65
C SER A 401 13.68 9.08 6.67
N LEU A 402 14.45 10.05 7.18
CA LEU A 402 15.14 11.02 6.32
C LEU A 402 16.11 10.33 5.33
N GLU A 403 16.81 9.30 5.80
CA GLU A 403 17.72 8.50 4.97
C GLU A 403 16.99 7.82 3.81
N GLU A 404 15.79 7.28 4.07
CA GLU A 404 14.98 6.64 3.03
C GLU A 404 14.37 7.66 2.07
N GLN A 405 13.91 8.81 2.57
CA GLN A 405 13.47 9.91 1.69
C GLN A 405 14.59 10.38 0.76
N ASP A 406 15.81 10.52 1.27
CA ASP A 406 16.99 10.89 0.47
C ASP A 406 17.37 9.80 -0.53
N PHE A 407 17.23 8.53 -0.15
CA PHE A 407 17.38 7.41 -1.07
C PHE A 407 16.35 7.46 -2.19
N VAL A 408 15.06 7.66 -1.89
CA VAL A 408 14.01 7.70 -2.91
C VAL A 408 14.19 8.88 -3.88
N ARG A 409 14.57 10.06 -3.39
CA ARG A 409 14.91 11.20 -4.27
C ARG A 409 16.06 10.84 -5.20
N TRP A 410 17.13 10.26 -4.67
CA TRP A 410 18.26 9.79 -5.47
C TRP A 410 17.84 8.72 -6.49
N ALA A 411 16.98 7.77 -6.12
CA ALA A 411 16.51 6.70 -7.01
C ALA A 411 15.71 7.27 -8.19
N ILE A 412 14.84 8.24 -7.92
CA ILE A 412 14.09 8.96 -8.97
C ILE A 412 15.06 9.66 -9.92
N ASP A 413 16.05 10.39 -9.39
CA ASP A 413 17.03 11.10 -10.22
C ASP A 413 17.90 10.12 -11.01
N TYR A 414 18.31 9.01 -10.41
CA TYR A 414 19.09 7.96 -11.07
C TYR A 414 18.34 7.37 -12.26
N LEU A 415 17.08 6.93 -12.05
CA LEU A 415 16.27 6.32 -13.10
C LEU A 415 15.89 7.34 -14.19
N SER A 416 15.62 8.59 -13.81
CA SER A 416 15.35 9.67 -14.77
C SER A 416 16.56 9.96 -15.67
N ASN A 417 17.77 9.92 -15.12
CA ASN A 417 19.00 10.17 -15.87
C ASN A 417 19.53 8.94 -16.63
N ASN A 418 19.03 7.74 -16.32
CA ASN A 418 19.45 6.49 -16.93
C ASN A 418 18.25 5.70 -17.46
N PRO A 419 17.49 6.22 -18.45
CA PRO A 419 16.24 5.62 -18.90
C PRO A 419 16.41 4.24 -19.57
N SER A 420 17.64 3.85 -19.92
CA SER A 420 17.94 2.50 -20.44
C SER A 420 18.13 1.44 -19.34
N VAL A 421 18.20 1.84 -18.07
CA VAL A 421 18.31 0.89 -16.96
C VAL A 421 16.99 0.15 -16.80
N ASN A 422 17.05 -1.18 -16.90
CA ASN A 422 15.92 -2.04 -16.61
C ASN A 422 15.58 -1.94 -15.10
N PHE A 423 14.31 -1.70 -14.76
CA PHE A 423 13.93 -1.56 -13.35
C PHE A 423 14.19 -2.83 -12.52
N GLN A 424 14.17 -4.02 -13.12
CA GLN A 424 14.52 -5.27 -12.44
C GLN A 424 16.00 -5.31 -12.06
N ASP A 425 16.89 -4.81 -12.93
CA ASP A 425 18.31 -4.69 -12.63
C ASP A 425 18.53 -3.64 -11.53
N PHE A 426 17.87 -2.48 -11.64
CA PHE A 426 17.89 -1.45 -10.59
C PHE A 426 17.41 -2.01 -9.24
N TYR A 427 16.33 -2.79 -9.25
CA TYR A 427 15.79 -3.41 -8.05
C TYR A 427 16.79 -4.36 -7.40
N ASN A 428 17.41 -5.24 -8.20
CA ASN A 428 18.44 -6.14 -7.71
C ASN A 428 19.66 -5.39 -7.17
N GLN A 429 20.07 -4.32 -7.85
CA GLN A 429 21.25 -3.54 -7.49
C GLN A 429 21.06 -2.71 -6.21
N PHE A 430 19.89 -2.07 -6.03
CA PHE A 430 19.70 -1.02 -5.02
C PHE A 430 18.46 -1.17 -4.12
N LEU A 431 17.49 -2.04 -4.45
CA LEU A 431 16.21 -2.13 -3.73
C LEU A 431 15.96 -3.48 -3.06
N SER A 432 16.94 -4.37 -3.06
CA SER A 432 16.72 -5.71 -2.52
C SER A 432 16.54 -5.69 -0.99
N PRO A 433 15.72 -6.61 -0.44
CA PRO A 433 15.38 -6.60 0.98
C PRO A 433 16.63 -6.69 1.87
N ASP A 434 16.59 -6.01 3.02
CA ASP A 434 17.63 -6.14 4.05
C ASP A 434 17.77 -7.61 4.50
N GLU A 435 19.01 -8.12 4.46
CA GLU A 435 19.36 -9.48 4.86
C GLU A 435 19.68 -9.60 6.35
N GLY A 436 19.67 -8.47 7.08
CA GLY A 436 19.99 -8.36 8.48
C GLY A 436 21.50 -8.37 8.78
N LEU A 437 21.81 -8.38 10.06
CA LEU A 437 23.20 -8.41 10.55
C LEU A 437 23.83 -9.80 10.34
N ASP A 438 25.07 -9.79 9.89
CA ASP A 438 25.96 -10.95 9.84
C ASP A 438 26.85 -11.05 11.09
N GLU A 439 27.72 -12.05 11.15
CA GLU A 439 28.60 -12.22 12.31
C GLU A 439 29.71 -11.16 12.35
N SER A 440 29.98 -10.62 13.55
CA SER A 440 31.05 -9.64 13.77
C SER A 440 32.43 -10.16 13.35
N SER A 441 33.24 -9.28 12.78
CA SER A 441 34.64 -9.58 12.43
C SER A 441 35.61 -9.29 13.57
N ASP A 442 36.51 -10.23 13.84
CA ASP A 442 37.69 -9.98 14.68
C ASP A 442 38.82 -9.41 13.81
N LEU A 443 38.81 -8.08 13.63
CA LEU A 443 39.80 -7.40 12.80
C LEU A 443 41.23 -7.63 13.30
N SER A 444 41.42 -7.83 14.61
CA SER A 444 42.74 -8.05 15.19
C SER A 444 43.37 -9.37 14.70
N PHE A 445 42.56 -10.38 14.40
CA PHE A 445 43.02 -11.62 13.79
C PHE A 445 43.53 -11.40 12.36
N TRP A 446 42.82 -10.60 11.56
CA TRP A 446 43.14 -10.43 10.14
C TRP A 446 44.35 -9.52 9.89
N ASP A 447 44.63 -8.60 10.81
CA ASP A 447 45.74 -7.64 10.72
C ASP A 447 47.10 -8.24 11.11
N VAL A 448 47.17 -9.49 11.58
CA VAL A 448 48.42 -10.16 11.90
C VAL A 448 49.21 -10.50 10.61
N PRO A 449 50.43 -9.98 10.42
CA PRO A 449 51.23 -10.18 9.20
C PRO A 449 51.47 -11.64 8.81
N ASN A 450 51.57 -12.52 9.81
CA ASN A 450 51.94 -13.92 9.64
C ASN A 450 50.74 -14.85 9.43
N ASN A 451 49.50 -14.33 9.45
CA ASN A 451 48.33 -15.11 9.09
C ASN A 451 48.30 -15.25 7.56
N THR A 452 48.91 -16.33 7.07
CA THR A 452 48.91 -16.76 5.68
C THR A 452 48.09 -18.03 5.53
N PHE A 453 47.46 -18.19 4.37
CA PHE A 453 46.69 -19.37 4.01
C PHE A 453 47.31 -20.00 2.76
N PRO A 454 47.25 -21.33 2.59
CA PRO A 454 47.73 -21.97 1.38
C PRO A 454 47.05 -21.35 0.15
N PRO A 455 47.81 -20.88 -0.85
CA PRO A 455 47.23 -20.36 -2.09
C PRO A 455 46.36 -21.43 -2.76
N GLN A 456 45.21 -21.01 -3.27
CA GLN A 456 44.29 -21.86 -4.02
C GLN A 456 43.92 -21.19 -5.34
N ASN A 457 43.50 -21.99 -6.33
CA ASN A 457 42.96 -21.45 -7.57
C ASN A 457 41.51 -21.01 -7.35
N LEU A 458 41.10 -19.93 -8.03
CA LEU A 458 39.69 -19.58 -8.13
C LEU A 458 38.92 -20.72 -8.84
N PRO A 459 37.67 -21.01 -8.44
CA PRO A 459 36.86 -22.02 -9.11
C PRO A 459 36.45 -21.58 -10.53
N ALA A 460 36.07 -22.52 -11.38
CA ALA A 460 35.43 -22.20 -12.65
C ALA A 460 34.04 -21.57 -12.41
N TRP A 461 33.61 -20.63 -13.26
CA TRP A 461 32.31 -19.96 -13.14
C TRP A 461 31.16 -20.96 -13.06
N SER A 462 31.14 -21.94 -13.98
CA SER A 462 30.08 -22.95 -14.03
C SER A 462 29.99 -23.81 -12.77
N SER A 463 31.13 -24.14 -12.16
CA SER A 463 31.18 -24.92 -10.92
C SER A 463 30.71 -24.09 -9.72
N PHE A 464 31.13 -22.83 -9.64
CA PHE A 464 30.68 -21.93 -8.58
C PHE A 464 29.18 -21.61 -8.70
N GLU A 465 28.70 -21.26 -9.90
CA GLU A 465 27.30 -20.91 -10.14
C GLU A 465 26.35 -22.08 -9.83
N SER A 466 26.71 -23.29 -10.26
CA SER A 466 25.92 -24.49 -9.98
C SER A 466 25.91 -24.89 -8.50
N ALA A 467 26.99 -24.59 -7.78
CA ALA A 467 27.10 -24.81 -6.34
C ALA A 467 26.46 -23.69 -5.50
N TYR A 468 26.17 -22.53 -6.10
CA TYR A 468 25.63 -21.39 -5.37
C TYR A 468 24.18 -21.65 -4.95
N PRO A 469 23.87 -21.62 -3.63
CA PRO A 469 22.50 -21.83 -3.16
C PRO A 469 21.67 -20.59 -3.47
N LYS A 470 20.98 -20.59 -4.63
CA LYS A 470 20.14 -19.46 -5.09
C LYS A 470 18.88 -19.37 -4.23
N ARG A 471 18.44 -18.15 -3.88
CA ARG A 471 17.19 -17.92 -3.12
C ARG A 471 15.93 -18.25 -3.93
N SER A 472 16.04 -18.42 -5.23
CA SER A 472 14.96 -18.95 -6.07
C SER A 472 14.74 -20.46 -5.90
N ASP A 473 15.69 -21.18 -5.30
CA ASP A 473 15.56 -22.60 -5.01
C ASP A 473 14.80 -22.79 -3.70
N PRO A 474 13.66 -23.54 -3.68
CA PRO A 474 12.90 -23.82 -2.46
C PRO A 474 13.70 -24.48 -1.33
N LEU A 475 14.85 -25.09 -1.63
CA LEU A 475 15.79 -25.63 -0.63
C LEU A 475 16.57 -24.54 0.11
N TYR A 476 16.68 -23.34 -0.46
CA TYR A 476 17.51 -22.24 0.04
C TYR A 476 16.80 -20.87 0.06
N ASP A 477 15.49 -20.84 -0.12
CA ASP A 477 14.65 -19.62 -0.19
C ASP A 477 14.54 -18.82 1.13
N SER A 478 15.10 -19.35 2.23
CA SER A 478 15.08 -18.73 3.54
C SER A 478 16.33 -19.05 4.34
N PRO A 479 16.73 -18.18 5.31
CA PRO A 479 17.90 -18.43 6.15
C PRO A 479 17.85 -19.76 6.91
N ALA A 480 16.71 -20.06 7.54
CA ALA A 480 16.50 -21.31 8.26
C ALA A 480 16.77 -22.55 7.39
N LYS A 481 16.27 -22.58 6.14
CA LYS A 481 16.50 -23.70 5.22
C LYS A 481 17.96 -23.80 4.77
N LEU A 482 18.61 -22.68 4.45
CA LEU A 482 20.03 -22.69 4.09
C LEU A 482 20.87 -23.27 5.24
N TYR A 483 20.71 -22.75 6.45
CA TYR A 483 21.50 -23.21 7.60
C TYR A 483 21.17 -24.65 7.98
N ALA A 484 19.90 -25.07 7.87
CA ALA A 484 19.52 -26.48 8.05
C ALA A 484 20.22 -27.39 7.01
N SER A 485 20.37 -26.93 5.76
CA SER A 485 21.09 -27.67 4.71
C SER A 485 22.60 -27.79 4.97
N ILE A 486 23.17 -26.89 5.78
CA ILE A 486 24.59 -26.90 6.16
C ILE A 486 24.79 -27.73 7.44
N GLY A 487 23.89 -27.61 8.42
CA GLY A 487 23.92 -28.37 9.67
C GLY A 487 25.11 -28.05 10.57
N GLY A 488 25.44 -28.99 11.47
CA GLY A 488 26.66 -28.95 12.29
C GLY A 488 26.76 -27.76 13.26
N ALA A 489 27.99 -27.28 13.46
CA ALA A 489 28.29 -26.12 14.31
C ALA A 489 27.71 -24.82 13.74
N VAL A 490 27.57 -24.72 12.41
CA VAL A 490 26.89 -23.59 11.75
C VAL A 490 25.45 -23.47 12.25
N LEU A 491 24.64 -24.53 12.10
CA LEU A 491 23.24 -24.53 12.54
C LEU A 491 23.11 -24.34 14.05
N THR A 492 24.03 -24.92 14.83
CA THR A 492 24.04 -24.76 16.29
C THR A 492 24.28 -23.30 16.70
N LYS A 493 25.16 -22.60 16.00
CA LYS A 493 25.52 -21.20 16.26
C LYS A 493 24.38 -20.23 15.95
N VAL A 494 23.68 -20.42 14.83
CA VAL A 494 22.62 -19.49 14.38
C VAL A 494 21.21 -19.89 14.84
N GLY A 495 21.00 -21.17 15.16
CA GLY A 495 19.70 -21.73 15.54
C GLY A 495 18.84 -22.19 14.35
N PRO A 496 17.90 -23.14 14.56
CA PRO A 496 17.10 -23.74 13.49
C PRO A 496 16.05 -22.81 12.86
N ASN A 497 15.64 -21.77 13.59
CA ASN A 497 14.69 -20.75 13.12
C ASN A 497 15.40 -19.42 12.83
N SER A 498 16.69 -19.47 12.51
CA SER A 498 17.51 -18.27 12.30
C SER A 498 16.93 -17.39 11.20
N THR A 499 16.98 -16.08 11.43
CA THR A 499 16.79 -15.01 10.44
C THR A 499 18.10 -14.29 10.14
N ALA A 500 19.23 -14.87 10.54
CA ALA A 500 20.55 -14.27 10.35
C ALA A 500 20.93 -14.18 8.87
N ASN A 501 21.79 -13.21 8.57
CA ASN A 501 22.24 -12.94 7.21
C ASN A 501 23.00 -14.14 6.61
N THR A 502 22.53 -14.58 5.44
CA THR A 502 23.07 -15.77 4.77
C THR A 502 24.21 -15.53 3.79
N CYS A 503 24.53 -14.28 3.46
CA CYS A 503 25.40 -13.92 2.33
C CYS A 503 26.74 -14.67 2.34
N ALA A 504 27.49 -14.60 3.44
CA ALA A 504 28.78 -15.26 3.59
C ALA A 504 28.67 -16.80 3.59
N ALA A 505 27.58 -17.35 4.13
CA ALA A 505 27.34 -18.79 4.16
C ALA A 505 27.04 -19.35 2.77
N ARG A 506 26.30 -18.60 1.93
CA ARG A 506 26.00 -18.97 0.54
C ARG A 506 27.27 -19.04 -0.29
N VAL A 507 28.11 -18.00 -0.22
CA VAL A 507 29.41 -17.98 -0.91
C VAL A 507 30.33 -19.08 -0.37
N SER A 508 30.36 -19.29 0.95
CA SER A 508 31.14 -20.39 1.56
C SER A 508 30.73 -21.76 1.03
N LYS A 509 29.42 -22.03 0.93
CA LYS A 509 28.89 -23.27 0.35
C LYS A 509 29.31 -23.40 -1.12
N ALA A 510 29.16 -22.34 -1.91
CA ALA A 510 29.53 -22.33 -3.32
C ALA A 510 31.03 -22.61 -3.52
N LEU A 511 31.91 -22.02 -2.71
CA LEU A 511 33.36 -22.27 -2.72
C LEU A 511 33.67 -23.73 -2.38
N ASN A 512 33.16 -24.22 -1.25
CA ASN A 512 33.35 -25.59 -0.77
C ASN A 512 32.95 -26.65 -1.80
N TYR A 513 31.84 -26.41 -2.52
CA TYR A 513 31.30 -27.35 -3.50
C TYR A 513 31.80 -27.09 -4.93
N SER A 514 32.65 -26.08 -5.14
CA SER A 514 33.37 -25.82 -6.40
C SER A 514 34.87 -26.13 -6.33
N GLY A 515 35.30 -26.88 -5.30
CA GLY A 515 36.67 -27.41 -5.17
C GLY A 515 37.62 -26.55 -4.34
N VAL A 516 37.13 -25.45 -3.76
CA VAL A 516 37.91 -24.63 -2.83
C VAL A 516 37.78 -25.19 -1.41
N ASN A 517 38.89 -25.39 -0.72
CA ASN A 517 38.89 -25.84 0.67
C ASN A 517 38.96 -24.66 1.63
N ILE A 518 37.88 -24.38 2.35
CA ILE A 518 37.87 -23.40 3.45
C ILE A 518 38.46 -24.08 4.71
N PRO A 519 39.56 -23.57 5.28
CA PRO A 519 40.16 -24.18 6.46
C PRO A 519 39.37 -23.88 7.74
N HIS A 520 39.64 -24.67 8.77
CA HIS A 520 39.27 -24.29 10.13
C HIS A 520 40.07 -23.07 10.57
N ILE A 521 39.37 -21.99 10.88
CA ILE A 521 39.96 -20.76 11.41
C ILE A 521 39.24 -20.48 12.72
N PRO A 522 39.94 -20.60 13.88
CA PRO A 522 39.30 -20.45 15.18
C PRO A 522 38.50 -19.14 15.28
N ASN A 523 37.24 -19.26 15.67
CA ASN A 523 36.28 -18.16 15.82
C ASN A 523 35.94 -17.38 14.53
N GLN A 524 36.39 -17.84 13.35
CA GLN A 524 36.06 -17.22 12.06
C GLN A 524 35.28 -18.16 11.14
N THR A 525 35.50 -19.48 11.26
CA THR A 525 34.77 -20.49 10.49
C THR A 525 34.17 -21.58 11.37
N TYR A 526 33.03 -22.10 10.93
CA TYR A 526 32.25 -23.12 11.65
C TYR A 526 32.06 -24.36 10.79
N GLN A 527 32.18 -25.54 11.39
CA GLN A 527 32.04 -26.79 10.66
C GLN A 527 30.57 -27.13 10.41
N GLY A 528 30.19 -27.40 9.16
CA GLY A 528 28.89 -27.97 8.79
C GLY A 528 28.81 -29.48 9.09
N SER A 529 27.63 -30.08 8.93
CA SER A 529 27.46 -31.54 9.07
C SER A 529 28.14 -32.34 7.95
N ASP A 530 28.51 -31.66 6.87
CA ASP A 530 29.31 -32.18 5.75
C ASP A 530 30.82 -32.21 6.03
N GLY A 531 31.24 -31.78 7.24
CA GLY A 531 32.63 -31.71 7.65
C GLY A 531 33.42 -30.52 7.08
N LYS A 532 32.79 -29.64 6.29
CA LYS A 532 33.42 -28.45 5.69
C LYS A 532 33.26 -27.22 6.57
N TYR A 533 34.07 -26.19 6.36
CA TYR A 533 34.03 -24.96 7.16
C TYR A 533 33.37 -23.81 6.39
N TYR A 534 32.64 -22.96 7.13
CA TYR A 534 31.82 -21.89 6.58
C TYR A 534 32.07 -20.58 7.32
N PHE A 535 32.15 -19.47 6.57
CA PHE A 535 32.09 -18.12 7.13
C PHE A 535 30.64 -17.68 7.32
N LEU A 536 30.37 -16.96 8.40
CA LEU A 536 29.07 -16.34 8.68
C LEU A 536 29.13 -14.81 8.67
N GLY A 537 30.31 -14.21 8.55
CA GLY A 537 30.53 -12.76 8.41
C GLY A 537 31.18 -12.43 7.06
N ALA A 538 30.62 -11.45 6.34
CA ALA A 538 31.05 -11.07 5.01
C ALA A 538 32.47 -10.48 4.98
N GLU A 539 32.85 -9.66 5.97
CA GLU A 539 34.22 -9.14 6.04
C GLU A 539 35.24 -10.25 6.34
N ASN A 540 34.93 -11.21 7.24
CA ASN A 540 35.82 -12.35 7.49
C ASN A 540 36.07 -13.18 6.23
N LEU A 541 35.01 -13.44 5.45
CA LEU A 541 35.10 -14.10 4.15
C LEU A 541 35.99 -13.29 3.19
N ASN A 542 35.76 -11.99 3.05
CA ASN A 542 36.55 -11.11 2.19
C ASN A 542 38.04 -11.16 2.54
N ARG A 543 38.39 -10.98 3.82
CA ARG A 543 39.78 -10.98 4.29
C ARG A 543 40.49 -12.30 4.01
N TRP A 544 39.80 -13.42 4.22
CA TRP A 544 40.33 -14.73 3.86
C TRP A 544 40.53 -14.89 2.35
N MET A 545 39.56 -14.47 1.54
CA MET A 545 39.65 -14.54 0.07
C MET A 545 40.82 -13.72 -0.46
N ARG A 546 41.07 -12.52 0.08
CA ARG A 546 42.23 -11.69 -0.31
C ARG A 546 43.57 -12.36 0.02
N LYS A 547 43.68 -13.04 1.17
CA LYS A 547 44.89 -13.79 1.54
C LYS A 547 45.04 -15.12 0.80
N THR A 548 43.95 -15.73 0.34
CA THR A 548 43.94 -17.06 -0.31
C THR A 548 44.05 -16.99 -1.83
N PHE A 549 43.44 -15.97 -2.45
CA PHE A 549 43.40 -15.78 -3.90
C PHE A 549 44.16 -14.55 -4.37
N GLY A 550 44.55 -13.63 -3.48
CA GLY A 550 45.07 -12.32 -3.83
C GLY A 550 43.98 -11.32 -4.23
N CYS A 551 44.37 -10.07 -4.46
CA CYS A 551 43.47 -8.99 -4.90
C CYS A 551 44.19 -7.99 -5.82
N ALA A 552 43.46 -7.20 -6.60
CA ALA A 552 44.02 -6.26 -7.57
C ALA A 552 44.80 -5.11 -6.92
N ASN A 553 44.48 -4.80 -5.66
CA ASN A 553 45.18 -3.80 -4.87
C ASN A 553 45.67 -4.41 -3.53
N PRO A 554 46.83 -5.09 -3.52
CA PRO A 554 47.36 -5.76 -2.32
C PRO A 554 47.85 -4.77 -1.24
N ASN A 555 47.87 -3.47 -1.51
CA ASN A 555 48.42 -2.47 -0.61
C ASN A 555 47.48 -2.09 0.56
N THR A 556 46.33 -2.75 0.70
CA THR A 556 45.36 -2.38 1.76
C THR A 556 45.40 -3.30 2.99
N ALA A 557 46.13 -4.43 2.97
CA ALA A 557 46.46 -5.19 4.18
C ALA A 557 47.74 -6.05 4.04
N ILE A 558 48.34 -6.38 5.18
CA ILE A 558 49.60 -7.14 5.25
C ILE A 558 49.37 -8.62 4.89
N GLY A 559 50.22 -9.17 4.02
CA GLY A 559 50.19 -10.57 3.60
C GLY A 559 49.33 -10.86 2.36
N GLU A 560 48.82 -9.84 1.69
CA GLU A 560 48.09 -9.97 0.43
C GLU A 560 49.02 -9.92 -0.78
N TYR A 561 48.63 -10.58 -1.87
CA TYR A 561 49.37 -10.56 -3.13
C TYR A 561 48.49 -10.14 -4.30
N TYR A 562 49.10 -9.68 -5.38
CA TYR A 562 48.39 -9.20 -6.56
C TYR A 562 47.69 -10.34 -7.31
N ASN A 563 46.42 -10.13 -7.68
CA ASN A 563 45.68 -11.04 -8.56
C ASN A 563 44.98 -10.27 -9.70
N ALA A 564 45.42 -10.53 -10.94
CA ALA A 564 44.86 -9.91 -12.15
C ALA A 564 43.41 -10.32 -12.46
N ASN A 565 42.95 -11.47 -11.93
CA ASN A 565 41.57 -11.94 -12.02
C ASN A 565 40.70 -11.39 -10.89
N SER A 566 41.05 -10.24 -10.33
CA SER A 566 40.20 -9.53 -9.39
C SER A 566 40.12 -8.05 -9.75
N VAL A 567 39.15 -7.34 -9.19
CA VAL A 567 39.05 -5.88 -9.21
C VAL A 567 38.76 -5.37 -7.81
N HIS A 568 39.18 -4.15 -7.54
CA HIS A 568 39.00 -3.47 -6.27
C HIS A 568 38.47 -2.06 -6.52
N TYR A 569 37.38 -1.70 -5.84
CA TYR A 569 36.78 -0.37 -5.89
C TYR A 569 36.57 0.17 -4.49
N ASN A 570 37.08 1.36 -4.20
CA ASN A 570 36.79 2.05 -2.95
C ASN A 570 35.44 2.80 -3.02
N ALA A 571 34.98 3.32 -1.88
CA ALA A 571 33.74 4.11 -1.79
C ALA A 571 33.67 5.27 -2.79
N SER A 572 34.78 5.98 -3.03
CA SER A 572 34.82 7.11 -3.97
C SER A 572 34.62 6.65 -5.42
N GLN A 573 35.16 5.49 -5.81
CA GLN A 573 34.99 4.95 -7.16
C GLN A 573 33.58 4.42 -7.37
N ALA A 574 32.99 3.79 -6.35
CA ALA A 574 31.60 3.33 -6.37
C ALA A 574 30.60 4.48 -6.55
N GLY A 575 30.96 5.69 -6.13
CA GLY A 575 30.11 6.88 -6.22
C GLY A 575 29.05 6.92 -5.13
N THR A 576 28.27 8.00 -5.10
CA THR A 576 27.17 8.18 -4.14
C THR A 576 26.17 7.02 -4.27
N LYS A 577 25.92 6.30 -3.16
CA LYS A 577 25.02 5.14 -3.11
C LYS A 577 25.35 4.06 -4.17
N GLY A 578 26.63 3.92 -4.53
CA GLY A 578 27.09 2.92 -5.49
C GLY A 578 26.67 3.17 -6.94
N ALA A 579 26.26 4.41 -7.29
CA ALA A 579 25.73 4.75 -8.62
C ALA A 579 26.63 4.32 -9.80
N ASN A 580 27.95 4.24 -9.61
CA ASN A 580 28.89 3.85 -10.66
C ASN A 580 29.07 2.34 -10.79
N LEU A 581 28.67 1.55 -9.78
CA LEU A 581 28.92 0.12 -9.71
C LEU A 581 28.29 -0.67 -10.87
N PRO A 582 27.05 -0.39 -11.32
CA PRO A 582 26.49 -1.07 -12.49
C PRO A 582 27.40 -0.97 -13.71
N SER A 583 27.95 0.22 -14.00
CA SER A 583 28.87 0.42 -15.12
C SER A 583 30.23 -0.23 -14.89
N LEU A 584 30.79 -0.12 -13.68
CA LEU A 584 32.09 -0.71 -13.31
C LEU A 584 32.10 -2.24 -13.30
N LEU A 585 30.94 -2.85 -13.08
CA LEU A 585 30.78 -4.31 -12.92
C LEU A 585 30.14 -4.98 -14.15
N THR A 586 29.63 -4.21 -15.11
CA THR A 586 29.11 -4.77 -16.36
C THR A 586 30.20 -5.56 -17.10
N GLY A 587 29.83 -6.75 -17.58
CA GLY A 587 30.73 -7.71 -18.22
C GLY A 587 31.55 -8.55 -17.24
N ILE A 588 31.46 -8.31 -15.94
CA ILE A 588 32.15 -9.10 -14.92
C ILE A 588 31.19 -10.15 -14.35
N LYS A 589 31.65 -11.40 -14.30
CA LYS A 589 30.98 -12.48 -13.56
C LYS A 589 31.94 -13.06 -12.54
N GLY A 590 31.43 -13.45 -11.37
CA GLY A 590 32.23 -14.12 -10.36
C GLY A 590 31.71 -13.95 -8.95
N ILE A 591 32.62 -13.71 -8.01
CA ILE A 591 32.31 -13.59 -6.58
C ILE A 591 32.38 -12.11 -6.20
N TYR A 592 31.25 -11.53 -5.81
CA TYR A 592 31.15 -10.17 -5.32
C TYR A 592 31.30 -10.13 -3.80
N SER A 593 32.11 -9.20 -3.29
CA SER A 593 32.23 -8.96 -1.86
C SER A 593 32.41 -7.47 -1.57
N MET A 594 31.49 -6.93 -0.78
CA MET A 594 31.53 -5.59 -0.24
C MET A 594 31.90 -5.65 1.24
N VAL A 595 32.83 -4.80 1.67
CA VAL A 595 33.08 -4.53 3.09
C VAL A 595 32.45 -3.20 3.46
N SER A 596 31.72 -3.21 4.58
CA SER A 596 30.96 -2.06 5.07
C SER A 596 31.83 -1.09 5.86
N SER A 597 31.50 0.19 5.76
CA SER A 597 32.00 1.27 6.62
C SER A 597 31.14 1.46 7.88
N ASN A 598 29.94 0.84 7.93
CA ASN A 598 29.01 0.90 9.05
C ASN A 598 28.60 -0.50 9.50
N TYR A 599 29.16 -0.97 10.62
CA TYR A 599 28.89 -2.30 11.18
C TYR A 599 27.50 -2.47 11.78
N ASN A 600 26.74 -1.38 11.97
CA ASN A 600 25.34 -1.48 12.36
C ASN A 600 24.42 -1.86 11.19
N TRP A 601 24.91 -1.75 9.95
CA TRP A 601 24.21 -2.23 8.76
C TRP A 601 24.52 -3.72 8.54
N ALA A 602 25.80 -4.05 8.41
CA ALA A 602 26.41 -5.38 8.42
C ALA A 602 27.94 -5.20 8.38
N THR A 603 28.73 -6.25 8.57
CA THR A 603 30.17 -6.20 8.27
C THR A 603 30.44 -6.05 6.78
N GLY A 604 29.49 -6.45 5.95
CA GLY A 604 29.57 -6.36 4.50
C GLY A 604 28.44 -7.10 3.81
N HIS A 605 28.63 -7.39 2.53
CA HIS A 605 27.74 -8.26 1.75
C HIS A 605 28.60 -9.10 0.80
N ALA A 606 28.16 -10.32 0.49
CA ALA A 606 28.85 -11.19 -0.46
C ALA A 606 27.84 -12.03 -1.23
N ASP A 607 27.94 -12.04 -2.55
CA ASP A 607 26.99 -12.76 -3.41
C ASP A 607 27.68 -13.22 -4.71
N ILE A 608 26.95 -13.96 -5.53
CA ILE A 608 27.35 -14.26 -6.90
C ILE A 608 27.11 -13.02 -7.77
N LEU A 609 28.02 -12.70 -8.68
CA LEU A 609 27.88 -11.59 -9.63
C LEU A 609 27.67 -12.13 -11.05
N PHE A 610 26.62 -11.67 -11.71
CA PHE A 610 26.31 -11.96 -13.11
C PHE A 610 26.83 -10.85 -14.05
N PRO A 611 27.08 -11.17 -15.34
CA PRO A 611 27.65 -10.21 -16.31
C PRO A 611 26.87 -8.90 -16.50
N ASN A 612 25.59 -8.83 -16.16
CA ASN A 612 24.78 -7.61 -16.21
C ASN A 612 24.90 -6.74 -14.94
N ALA A 613 25.93 -6.97 -14.11
CA ALA A 613 26.10 -6.31 -12.82
C ALA A 613 24.90 -6.49 -11.88
N THR A 614 24.32 -7.69 -11.87
CA THR A 614 23.30 -8.13 -10.90
C THR A 614 23.82 -9.31 -10.10
N CYS A 615 23.17 -9.58 -8.96
CA CYS A 615 23.49 -10.67 -8.06
C CYS A 615 22.32 -11.68 -8.01
N ASP A 616 22.29 -12.61 -7.05
CA ASP A 616 21.12 -13.49 -6.87
C ASP A 616 19.82 -12.65 -6.84
N PRO A 617 18.84 -12.89 -7.74
CA PRO A 617 17.68 -12.01 -7.93
C PRO A 617 16.88 -11.68 -6.68
N ASN A 618 16.87 -12.58 -5.70
CA ASN A 618 16.15 -12.43 -4.44
C ASN A 618 17.06 -12.04 -3.24
N GLY A 619 18.36 -11.90 -3.45
CA GLY A 619 19.33 -11.38 -2.46
C GLY A 619 19.71 -9.94 -2.77
N GLY A 620 19.93 -9.64 -4.06
CA GLY A 620 20.40 -8.34 -4.50
C GLY A 620 21.89 -8.13 -4.30
N CYS A 621 22.39 -7.01 -4.80
CA CYS A 621 23.81 -6.64 -4.65
C CYS A 621 24.07 -5.61 -3.55
N HIS A 622 23.05 -4.91 -3.07
CA HIS A 622 23.15 -3.84 -2.07
C HIS A 622 24.18 -2.75 -2.40
N PHE A 623 24.19 -2.27 -3.65
CA PHE A 623 25.09 -1.20 -4.09
C PHE A 623 24.85 0.13 -3.36
N ASP A 624 23.65 0.33 -2.79
CA ASP A 624 23.31 1.50 -1.96
C ASP A 624 23.86 1.42 -0.52
N GLY A 625 24.47 0.28 -0.15
CA GLY A 625 25.04 0.05 1.17
C GLY A 625 26.19 1.02 1.53
N PRO A 626 26.57 1.08 2.82
CA PRO A 626 27.63 1.94 3.31
C PRO A 626 29.02 1.38 2.95
N ILE A 627 29.41 1.47 1.67
CA ILE A 627 30.64 0.86 1.13
C ILE A 627 31.91 1.45 1.80
N ARG A 628 32.78 0.58 2.32
CA ARG A 628 34.20 0.90 2.56
C ARG A 628 35.00 0.61 1.30
N TYR A 629 34.88 -0.61 0.81
CA TYR A 629 35.42 -1.06 -0.48
C TYR A 629 34.68 -2.31 -0.98
N ILE A 630 34.88 -2.62 -2.25
CA ILE A 630 34.37 -3.79 -2.95
C ILE A 630 35.53 -4.51 -3.61
N ASP A 631 35.56 -5.82 -3.46
CA ASP A 631 36.40 -6.72 -4.24
C ASP A 631 35.52 -7.65 -5.07
N VAL A 632 35.92 -7.91 -6.31
CA VAL A 632 35.29 -8.93 -7.14
C VAL A 632 36.35 -9.86 -7.70
N TRP A 633 36.20 -11.16 -7.48
CA TRP A 633 37.04 -12.19 -8.10
C TRP A 633 36.35 -12.72 -9.35
N LYS A 634 36.97 -12.47 -10.50
CA LYS A 634 36.46 -12.85 -11.82
C LYS A 634 36.62 -14.35 -12.00
N LEU A 635 35.53 -15.04 -12.31
CA LEU A 635 35.56 -16.47 -12.60
C LEU A 635 35.44 -16.70 -14.11
N GLN A 636 36.19 -17.68 -14.63
CA GLN A 636 36.22 -17.99 -16.06
C GLN A 636 35.08 -18.93 -16.44
#